data_AF-A0A2E3HZ04-F1
#
_entry.id   AF-A0A2E3HZ04-F1
#
_cell.length_a   1.000
_cell.length_b   1.000
_cell.length_c   1.000
_cell.angle_alpha   90.00
_cell.angle_beta   90.00
_cell.angle_gamma   90.00
#
_symmetry.space_group_name_H-M   'P 1'
#
loop_
_entity.id
_entity.type
_entity.pdbx_description
1 polymer ?
#
loop_
_entity_poly.entity_id
_entity_poly.type
_entity_poly.pdbx_seq_one_letter_code
_entity_poly.pdbx_strand_id
1 'polypeptide(L)'
;MSDISFTGLGSGIDTASMIDALMSVEKRPIERLETKQNLVLQKKKAFQSFNTLISGLQTSSQRLAKSETFQTLQTSMEPNKTLAASVNRGASTGSYTIEVLQTATAEQLSSSTFGDRLDQLNLSGNLLINGVGIEIKAEDSLLDINNKINKSQSGVSASVVSVSSDDHRLLVTSNKTGAAGINLIEAGSGNLLDQLGFTNGIVSNKHIISDGLESDTFASRTSFVSNNLNLSGIQSGTVQIGGATLNLNLATQSLSDISEAINTADIAGVTASVQEVDVDGQTTYKLQIHGTQSLIDDNNVLQKLGLLEANKDSSRVLQTGQDAQFKVNNIDITRSSNTVSDVINGVTLNLKSTNASTEEAPVQLRIEENLDLVKSSVSDFVEKYNTVRGFISSQFTYDAETQASGLLFGDSSLRSVQTQIQRVLSGVISGLEGDFDTLVSIGITTDRAGLLTADTTKLNQALEADIDQVAEIFLGKGRSTDSNIRFVNFTEETKAGSYNVNLTAAAEQATVSGNGIINSSSGINSDEILTFTDLGSNRTAEVLLSAGDQIDEIVSKINSELHSRISEIHTSDVGNFAASGSAITRDTTFGDVANADVQTGDTIKINATSHDGRSVSTTYTITATNTVDDFLNTIENLLNNEVSVAIDSGGRLVVTDQIAGDSDLAVSIETNNEGGGSLNFGALTTSTVGRSQLYINASNDGGQLKLTHENHGSDYGFRVLSNRSIGGSTGIGTTLVEDFGVDVAGTIDGEVATGEGRYLTGDSGNTNTDGLRVQANLTAEELSTQGSAQGAIRTTFGFAEQVDRLMDSFLDSVNGSLTRRVKSFTNEDKRIQSQIERIELRLEQVEFRYKNMFLAMERAISQFNSQGSFLSNQLSIMNNSQWGQKS
;
A
#
# COMPACT_ATOMS: atom_id res chain seq x y z
N MET A 1 25.35 -13.32 53.29
CA MET A 1 25.80 -13.84 54.60
C MET A 1 26.97 -13.01 55.06
N SER A 2 26.99 -12.63 56.33
CA SER A 2 27.94 -11.72 56.99
C SER A 2 29.40 -12.05 56.69
N ASP A 3 30.15 -11.01 56.29
CA ASP A 3 31.60 -11.02 56.05
C ASP A 3 32.32 -11.22 57.39
N ILE A 4 32.77 -12.46 57.66
CA ILE A 4 33.58 -12.78 58.84
C ILE A 4 35.04 -12.65 58.41
N SER A 5 35.70 -11.56 58.79
CA SER A 5 37.14 -11.39 58.55
C SER A 5 37.93 -12.33 59.47
N PHE A 6 38.55 -13.35 58.87
CA PHE A 6 39.48 -14.26 59.54
C PHE A 6 40.86 -13.62 59.62
N THR A 7 41.14 -12.89 60.69
CA THR A 7 42.50 -12.44 61.01
C THR A 7 42.95 -13.15 62.28
N GLY A 8 44.01 -13.96 62.18
CA GLY A 8 44.45 -14.93 63.18
C GLY A 8 44.64 -14.37 64.59
N LEU A 9 43.75 -14.75 65.50
CA LEU A 9 43.81 -14.33 66.91
C LEU A 9 44.49 -15.35 67.85
N GLY A 10 44.99 -16.50 67.34
CA GLY A 10 45.55 -17.57 68.20
C GLY A 10 46.94 -18.14 67.83
N SER A 11 47.39 -18.05 66.57
CA SER A 11 48.61 -18.72 66.09
C SER A 11 49.62 -17.82 65.37
N GLY A 12 49.24 -16.60 65.00
CA GLY A 12 50.05 -15.70 64.16
C GLY A 12 50.12 -16.09 62.67
N ILE A 13 49.37 -17.10 62.23
CA ILE A 13 49.33 -17.56 60.83
C ILE A 13 48.16 -16.89 60.11
N ASP A 14 48.44 -16.30 58.95
CA ASP A 14 47.42 -15.72 58.07
C ASP A 14 46.72 -16.83 57.26
N THR A 15 45.69 -17.43 57.87
CA THR A 15 44.94 -18.55 57.30
C THR A 15 44.07 -18.12 56.11
N ALA A 16 43.66 -16.85 56.05
CA ALA A 16 42.93 -16.29 54.91
C ALA A 16 43.78 -16.31 53.64
N SER A 17 45.02 -15.78 53.69
CA SER A 17 45.89 -15.76 52.52
C SER A 17 46.32 -17.17 52.06
N MET A 18 46.41 -18.15 52.96
CA MET A 18 46.74 -19.52 52.60
C MET A 18 45.57 -20.26 51.95
N ILE A 19 44.34 -20.02 52.39
CA ILE A 19 43.12 -20.54 51.73
C ILE A 19 43.00 -19.90 50.34
N ASP A 20 43.23 -18.59 50.21
CA ASP A 20 43.20 -17.90 48.92
C ASP A 20 44.26 -18.44 47.95
N ALA A 21 45.48 -18.73 48.44
CA ALA A 21 46.54 -19.35 47.65
C ALA A 21 46.15 -20.75 47.16
N LEU A 22 45.52 -21.59 47.99
CA LEU A 22 45.04 -22.91 47.59
C LEU A 22 43.89 -22.81 46.59
N MET A 23 42.93 -21.90 46.84
CA MET A 23 41.82 -21.64 45.93
C MET A 23 42.30 -21.10 44.58
N SER A 24 43.38 -20.31 44.53
CA SER A 24 43.97 -19.84 43.27
C SER A 24 44.49 -20.97 42.38
N VAL A 25 45.03 -22.03 42.98
CA VAL A 25 45.49 -23.22 42.23
C VAL A 25 44.30 -24.03 41.72
N GLU A 26 43.27 -24.19 42.55
CA GLU A 26 42.04 -24.91 42.21
C GLU A 26 41.21 -24.17 41.14
N LYS A 27 41.35 -22.84 40.99
CA LYS A 27 40.70 -22.02 39.94
C LYS A 27 41.32 -22.14 38.55
N ARG A 28 42.58 -22.61 38.41
CA ARG A 28 43.28 -22.71 37.10
C ARG A 28 42.51 -23.43 35.98
N PRO A 29 41.74 -24.51 36.23
CA PRO A 29 40.92 -25.14 35.19
C PRO A 29 39.82 -24.22 34.65
N ILE A 30 39.24 -23.36 35.49
CA ILE A 30 38.26 -22.34 35.06
C ILE A 30 38.95 -21.32 34.18
N GLU A 31 40.08 -20.75 34.62
CA GLU A 31 40.83 -19.75 33.84
C GLU A 31 41.18 -20.26 32.42
N ARG A 32 41.55 -21.54 32.31
CA ARG A 32 41.79 -22.21 31.02
C ARG A 32 40.53 -22.36 30.17
N LEU A 33 39.40 -22.71 30.79
CA LEU A 33 38.12 -22.83 30.11
C LEU A 33 37.57 -21.47 29.69
N GLU A 34 37.71 -20.43 30.50
CA GLU A 34 37.36 -19.04 30.18
C GLU A 34 38.20 -18.52 29.02
N THR A 35 39.51 -18.78 29.03
CA THR A 35 40.39 -18.45 27.90
C THR A 35 39.92 -19.16 26.62
N LYS A 36 39.56 -20.44 26.72
CA LYS A 36 39.01 -21.20 25.59
C LYS A 36 37.65 -20.65 25.15
N GLN A 37 36.78 -20.29 26.08
CA GLN A 37 35.46 -19.73 25.81
C GLN A 37 35.60 -18.41 25.05
N ASN A 38 36.47 -17.51 25.51
CA ASN A 38 36.74 -16.24 24.86
C ASN A 38 37.23 -16.46 23.43
N LEU A 39 38.14 -17.41 23.21
CA LEU A 39 38.59 -17.78 21.86
C LEU A 39 37.43 -18.29 20.96
N VAL A 40 36.56 -19.16 21.50
CA VAL A 40 35.37 -19.66 20.77
C VAL A 40 34.40 -18.52 20.44
N LEU A 41 34.16 -17.61 21.39
CA LEU A 41 33.31 -16.43 21.20
C LEU A 41 33.86 -15.49 20.14
N GLN A 42 35.18 -15.24 20.14
CA GLN A 42 35.83 -14.44 19.10
C GLN A 42 35.69 -15.11 17.72
N LYS A 43 35.90 -16.42 17.62
CA LYS A 43 35.72 -17.17 16.36
C LYS A 43 34.28 -17.12 15.86
N LYS A 44 33.31 -17.28 16.77
CA LYS A 44 31.88 -17.12 16.47
C LYS A 44 31.59 -15.72 15.90
N LYS A 45 32.06 -14.67 16.56
CA LYS A 45 31.89 -13.28 16.09
C LYS A 45 32.51 -13.07 14.72
N ALA A 46 33.71 -13.61 14.47
CA ALA A 46 34.37 -13.52 13.16
C ALA A 46 33.55 -14.22 12.06
N PHE A 47 32.96 -15.39 12.33
CA PHE A 47 32.05 -16.04 11.38
C PHE A 47 30.72 -15.31 11.20
N GLN A 48 30.18 -14.68 12.25
CA GLN A 48 28.99 -13.83 12.11
C GLN A 48 29.29 -12.62 11.22
N SER A 49 30.42 -11.95 11.42
CA SER A 49 30.89 -10.90 10.52
C SER A 49 31.06 -11.42 9.09
N PHE A 50 31.65 -12.60 8.92
CA PHE A 50 31.79 -13.21 7.59
C PHE A 50 30.43 -13.50 6.94
N ASN A 51 29.45 -14.03 7.67
CA ASN A 51 28.07 -14.21 7.17
C ASN A 51 27.47 -12.87 6.70
N THR A 52 27.69 -11.78 7.44
CA THR A 52 27.24 -10.44 7.02
C THR A 52 27.92 -9.99 5.73
N LEU A 53 29.21 -10.26 5.54
CA LEU A 53 29.91 -9.95 4.29
C LEU A 53 29.37 -10.77 3.10
N ILE A 54 29.10 -12.06 3.33
CA ILE A 54 28.52 -12.97 2.33
C ILE A 54 27.10 -12.54 1.96
N SER A 55 26.29 -12.12 2.94
CA SER A 55 24.95 -11.56 2.70
C SER A 55 24.99 -10.22 1.97
N GLY A 56 26.02 -9.39 2.22
CA GLY A 56 26.27 -8.18 1.44
C GLY A 56 26.59 -8.47 -0.02
N LEU A 57 27.43 -9.48 -0.27
CA LEU A 57 27.70 -9.97 -1.64
C LEU A 57 26.43 -10.53 -2.29
N GLN A 58 25.65 -11.33 -1.56
CA GLN A 58 24.38 -11.87 -2.03
C GLN A 58 23.43 -10.75 -2.48
N THR A 59 23.20 -9.74 -1.64
CA THR A 59 22.35 -8.58 -1.97
C THR A 59 22.80 -7.88 -3.25
N SER A 60 24.12 -7.67 -3.42
CA SER A 60 24.66 -7.05 -4.64
C SER A 60 24.47 -7.92 -5.89
N SER A 61 24.54 -9.24 -5.72
CA SER A 61 24.29 -10.24 -6.76
C SER A 61 22.82 -10.26 -7.15
N GLN A 62 21.90 -10.32 -6.19
CA GLN A 62 20.45 -10.29 -6.42
C GLN A 62 20.00 -9.06 -7.18
N ARG A 63 20.64 -7.90 -6.94
CA ARG A 63 20.37 -6.70 -7.73
C ARG A 63 20.75 -6.90 -9.20
N LEU A 64 21.90 -7.49 -9.48
CA LEU A 64 22.31 -7.81 -10.86
C LEU A 64 21.54 -8.99 -11.46
N ALA A 65 20.92 -9.85 -10.66
CA ALA A 65 20.07 -10.95 -11.11
C ALA A 65 18.64 -10.50 -11.49
N LYS A 66 18.31 -9.21 -11.37
CA LYS A 66 17.00 -8.63 -11.69
C LYS A 66 16.98 -7.93 -13.03
N SER A 67 15.99 -8.27 -13.86
CA SER A 67 15.78 -7.65 -15.18
C SER A 67 15.59 -6.14 -15.10
N GLU A 68 14.96 -5.66 -14.02
CA GLU A 68 14.68 -4.26 -13.77
C GLU A 68 15.95 -3.42 -13.71
N THR A 69 17.07 -3.98 -13.22
CA THR A 69 18.37 -3.28 -13.17
C THR A 69 18.85 -2.85 -14.54
N PHE A 70 18.49 -3.59 -15.60
CA PHE A 70 18.92 -3.35 -16.97
C PHE A 70 17.85 -2.62 -17.81
N GLN A 71 16.58 -2.65 -17.38
CA GLN A 71 15.46 -2.10 -18.15
C GLN A 71 14.94 -0.75 -17.59
N THR A 72 15.59 -0.20 -16.57
CA THR A 72 15.24 1.14 -16.07
C THR A 72 15.63 2.22 -17.07
N LEU A 73 14.69 3.14 -17.32
CA LEU A 73 14.97 4.37 -18.05
C LEU A 73 15.37 5.49 -17.07
N GLN A 74 16.01 6.51 -17.62
CA GLN A 74 16.31 7.77 -16.95
C GLN A 74 16.03 8.95 -17.87
N THR A 75 15.87 10.12 -17.26
CA THR A 75 15.87 11.39 -17.99
C THR A 75 17.26 12.02 -17.91
N SER A 76 17.81 12.47 -19.04
CA SER A 76 19.01 13.28 -19.08
C SER A 76 18.76 14.62 -19.78
N MET A 77 19.39 15.67 -19.25
CA MET A 77 19.36 17.03 -19.77
C MET A 77 20.57 17.79 -19.23
N GLU A 78 20.99 18.84 -19.94
CA GLU A 78 22.01 19.75 -19.40
C GLU A 78 21.50 20.43 -18.11
N PRO A 79 22.35 20.59 -17.07
CA PRO A 79 21.97 21.26 -15.84
C PRO A 79 21.37 22.65 -16.09
N ASN A 80 20.13 22.86 -15.64
CA ASN A 80 19.39 24.09 -15.87
C ASN A 80 18.49 24.44 -14.66
N LYS A 81 17.93 25.66 -14.65
CA LYS A 81 16.99 26.13 -13.62
C LYS A 81 15.53 26.06 -14.05
N THR A 82 15.28 25.79 -15.32
CA THR A 82 13.99 25.89 -16.02
C THR A 82 13.10 24.67 -15.80
N LEU A 83 13.69 23.48 -15.87
CA LEU A 83 12.98 22.20 -15.91
C LEU A 83 13.70 21.16 -15.06
N ALA A 84 12.93 20.36 -14.33
CA ALA A 84 13.34 19.03 -13.94
C ALA A 84 12.36 18.01 -14.52
N ALA A 85 12.83 16.79 -14.79
CA ALA A 85 11.97 15.71 -15.26
C ALA A 85 12.27 14.44 -14.48
N SER A 86 11.28 13.56 -14.41
CA SER A 86 11.42 12.19 -13.93
C SER A 86 10.67 11.25 -14.85
N VAL A 87 11.15 10.02 -14.94
CA VAL A 87 10.56 8.97 -15.76
C VAL A 87 9.88 7.93 -14.87
N ASN A 88 8.69 7.52 -15.28
CA ASN A 88 7.84 6.52 -14.64
C ASN A 88 7.71 5.29 -15.57
N ARG A 89 7.01 4.25 -15.11
CA ARG A 89 6.72 3.06 -15.93
C ARG A 89 5.92 3.44 -17.19
N GLY A 90 6.20 2.76 -18.30
CA GLY A 90 5.52 2.97 -19.58
C GLY A 90 6.10 4.07 -20.47
N ALA A 91 7.14 4.79 -20.00
CA ALA A 91 7.90 5.68 -20.85
C ALA A 91 8.66 4.93 -21.95
N SER A 92 8.87 5.59 -23.08
CA SER A 92 9.69 5.09 -24.19
C SER A 92 10.91 5.99 -24.38
N THR A 93 12.01 5.43 -24.89
CA THR A 93 13.21 6.19 -25.21
C THR A 93 12.92 7.24 -26.28
N GLY A 94 13.55 8.40 -26.20
CA GLY A 94 13.26 9.52 -27.10
C GLY A 94 13.90 10.83 -26.68
N SER A 95 13.73 11.87 -27.49
CA SER A 95 14.20 13.22 -27.19
C SER A 95 13.08 14.24 -27.42
N TYR A 96 12.98 15.20 -26.50
CA TYR A 96 11.94 16.21 -26.47
C TYR A 96 12.59 17.59 -26.29
N THR A 97 12.15 18.53 -27.10
CA THR A 97 12.52 19.95 -26.96
C THR A 97 11.45 20.64 -26.12
N ILE A 98 11.84 21.17 -24.96
CA ILE A 98 10.92 21.82 -24.00
C ILE A 98 11.24 23.31 -23.89
N GLU A 99 10.27 24.15 -24.16
CA GLU A 99 10.36 25.61 -24.00
C GLU A 99 9.30 26.08 -23.01
N VAL A 100 9.71 26.63 -21.86
CA VAL A 100 8.78 27.13 -20.84
C VAL A 100 8.55 28.62 -21.06
N LEU A 101 7.34 28.96 -21.49
CA LEU A 101 6.91 30.33 -21.75
C LEU A 101 6.52 31.02 -20.44
N GLN A 102 5.78 30.31 -19.59
CA GLN A 102 5.25 30.80 -18.32
C GLN A 102 5.04 29.64 -17.34
N THR A 103 5.28 29.87 -16.04
CA THR A 103 4.95 28.94 -14.97
C THR A 103 3.57 29.25 -14.38
N ALA A 104 2.86 28.22 -13.93
CA ALA A 104 1.60 28.39 -13.23
C ALA A 104 1.80 29.13 -11.89
N THR A 105 0.87 30.02 -11.54
CA THR A 105 0.85 30.74 -10.27
C THR A 105 -0.46 30.50 -9.54
N ALA A 106 -0.42 30.51 -8.21
CA ALA A 106 -1.61 30.45 -7.37
C ALA A 106 -2.15 31.87 -7.15
N GLU A 107 -3.47 32.02 -7.15
CA GLU A 107 -4.10 33.31 -6.85
C GLU A 107 -3.96 33.64 -5.35
N GLN A 108 -3.73 34.92 -5.06
CA GLN A 108 -3.62 35.43 -3.70
C GLN A 108 -4.39 36.74 -3.57
N LEU A 109 -5.27 36.81 -2.55
CA LEU A 109 -6.17 37.92 -2.28
C LEU A 109 -5.94 38.48 -0.87
N SER A 110 -5.95 39.81 -0.73
CA SER A 110 -5.92 40.50 0.57
C SER A 110 -7.28 41.13 0.86
N SER A 111 -7.74 41.07 2.10
CA SER A 111 -8.88 41.86 2.56
C SER A 111 -8.61 43.37 2.54
N SER A 112 -9.61 44.14 2.94
CA SER A 112 -9.46 45.52 3.43
C SER A 112 -8.65 45.57 4.75
N THR A 113 -8.42 46.78 5.25
CA THR A 113 -7.67 47.03 6.49
C THR A 113 -8.59 46.98 7.70
N PHE A 114 -8.13 46.34 8.77
CA PHE A 114 -8.80 46.27 10.08
C PHE A 114 -7.86 46.74 11.19
N GLY A 115 -8.44 47.34 12.24
CA GLY A 115 -7.68 48.00 13.32
C GLY A 115 -6.95 47.05 14.27
N ASP A 116 -7.55 45.89 14.59
CA ASP A 116 -6.90 44.83 15.38
C ASP A 116 -7.31 43.46 14.82
N ARG A 117 -6.49 42.42 15.09
CA ARG A 117 -6.74 41.04 14.65
C ARG A 117 -7.66 40.25 15.59
N LEU A 118 -7.83 40.69 16.84
CA LEU A 118 -8.61 40.05 17.90
C LEU A 118 -9.93 40.78 18.18
N ASP A 119 -10.07 42.02 17.69
CA ASP A 119 -11.32 42.76 17.84
C ASP A 119 -12.45 42.11 17.05
N GLN A 120 -13.64 42.15 17.64
CA GLN A 120 -14.87 41.70 17.02
C GLN A 120 -15.20 42.57 15.79
N LEU A 121 -15.43 41.93 14.64
CA LEU A 121 -15.70 42.65 13.39
C LEU A 121 -17.14 43.12 13.25
N ASN A 122 -18.08 42.56 14.02
CA ASN A 122 -19.52 42.81 13.92
C ASN A 122 -20.09 42.52 12.52
N LEU A 123 -19.48 41.57 11.82
CA LEU A 123 -19.93 41.08 10.52
C LEU A 123 -20.60 39.71 10.71
N SER A 124 -21.69 39.45 10.00
CA SER A 124 -22.36 38.15 10.07
C SER A 124 -22.90 37.75 8.71
N GLY A 125 -22.80 36.46 8.40
CA GLY A 125 -23.29 35.91 7.14
C GLY A 125 -22.48 34.68 6.72
N ASN A 126 -22.83 34.15 5.56
CA ASN A 126 -22.18 32.98 4.99
C ASN A 126 -21.48 33.38 3.69
N LEU A 127 -20.28 32.84 3.48
CA LEU A 127 -19.53 32.97 2.23
C LEU A 127 -19.18 31.57 1.72
N LEU A 128 -19.02 31.39 0.40
CA LEU A 128 -18.40 30.19 -0.15
C LEU A 128 -17.02 30.51 -0.67
N ILE A 129 -16.09 29.62 -0.38
CA ILE A 129 -14.77 29.59 -1.02
C ILE A 129 -14.62 28.25 -1.72
N ASN A 130 -14.42 28.28 -3.04
CA ASN A 130 -14.32 27.08 -3.89
C ASN A 130 -15.44 26.05 -3.63
N GLY A 131 -16.68 26.54 -3.47
CA GLY A 131 -17.86 25.70 -3.24
C GLY A 131 -18.10 25.27 -1.78
N VAL A 132 -17.20 25.61 -0.85
CA VAL A 132 -17.34 25.28 0.57
C VAL A 132 -17.88 26.47 1.36
N GLY A 133 -19.03 26.28 2.02
CA GLY A 133 -19.64 27.26 2.91
C GLY A 133 -18.87 27.51 4.20
N ILE A 134 -18.77 28.79 4.59
CA ILE A 134 -18.12 29.24 5.83
C ILE A 134 -19.02 30.28 6.51
N GLU A 135 -19.45 29.99 7.73
CA GLU A 135 -20.25 30.89 8.54
C GLU A 135 -19.39 31.87 9.34
N ILE A 136 -19.66 33.17 9.13
CA ILE A 136 -19.09 34.27 9.91
C ILE A 136 -20.18 34.78 10.87
N LYS A 137 -19.82 34.87 12.14
CA LYS A 137 -20.68 35.34 13.22
C LYS A 137 -20.26 36.73 13.65
N ALA A 138 -21.21 37.49 14.19
CA ALA A 138 -20.97 38.87 14.59
C ALA A 138 -19.80 39.01 15.56
N GLU A 139 -19.59 38.01 16.43
CA GLU A 139 -18.50 37.91 17.43
C GLU A 139 -17.13 37.55 16.86
N ASP A 140 -17.02 37.14 15.59
CA ASP A 140 -15.74 36.70 15.03
C ASP A 140 -14.75 37.86 14.85
N SER A 141 -13.50 37.60 15.21
CA SER A 141 -12.33 38.42 14.86
C SER A 141 -11.70 37.99 13.53
N LEU A 142 -10.75 38.76 13.00
CA LEU A 142 -9.97 38.34 11.83
C LEU A 142 -9.25 36.99 12.06
N LEU A 143 -8.77 36.75 13.28
CA LEU A 143 -8.13 35.49 13.62
C LEU A 143 -9.13 34.31 13.61
N ASP A 144 -10.37 34.54 14.03
CA ASP A 144 -11.41 33.53 13.98
C ASP A 144 -11.79 33.20 12.53
N ILE A 145 -11.98 34.21 11.68
CA ILE A 145 -12.23 34.02 10.24
C ILE A 145 -11.08 33.25 9.58
N ASN A 146 -9.83 33.64 9.86
CA ASN A 146 -8.65 32.91 9.41
C ASN A 146 -8.69 31.43 9.80
N ASN A 147 -9.01 31.15 11.07
CA ASN A 147 -9.07 29.78 11.58
C ASN A 147 -10.21 28.98 10.96
N LYS A 148 -11.37 29.62 10.72
CA LYS A 148 -12.51 29.00 10.04
C LYS A 148 -12.18 28.63 8.60
N ILE A 149 -11.55 29.54 7.84
CA ILE A 149 -11.12 29.25 6.47
C ILE A 149 -10.12 28.09 6.45
N ASN A 150 -9.08 28.12 7.29
CA ASN A 150 -8.09 27.05 7.33
C ASN A 150 -8.64 25.68 7.78
N LYS A 151 -9.74 25.67 8.56
CA LYS A 151 -10.43 24.43 8.97
C LYS A 151 -11.46 23.93 7.94
N SER A 152 -11.94 24.80 7.05
CA SER A 152 -13.02 24.48 6.10
C SER A 152 -12.64 23.50 4.99
N GLN A 153 -11.33 23.26 4.77
CA GLN A 153 -10.83 22.47 3.63
C GLN A 153 -11.25 23.02 2.24
N SER A 154 -11.54 24.31 2.14
CA SER A 154 -11.95 25.02 0.91
C SER A 154 -10.88 25.13 -0.19
N GLY A 155 -9.79 24.36 -0.13
CA GLY A 155 -8.72 24.41 -1.12
C GLY A 155 -7.89 25.72 -1.13
N VAL A 156 -8.05 26.56 -0.10
CA VAL A 156 -7.24 27.76 0.13
C VAL A 156 -6.58 27.70 1.51
N SER A 157 -5.56 28.53 1.70
CA SER A 157 -4.96 28.82 3.01
C SER A 157 -5.14 30.29 3.35
N ALA A 158 -5.58 30.58 4.56
CA ALA A 158 -5.70 31.92 5.11
C ALA A 158 -4.55 32.25 6.07
N SER A 159 -4.15 33.51 6.12
CA SER A 159 -3.24 34.06 7.14
C SER A 159 -3.61 35.50 7.50
N VAL A 160 -3.31 35.94 8.72
CA VAL A 160 -3.48 37.35 9.11
C VAL A 160 -2.12 38.04 9.07
N VAL A 161 -1.98 39.06 8.21
CA VAL A 161 -0.78 39.89 8.08
C VAL A 161 -0.99 41.19 8.83
N SER A 162 0.02 41.62 9.59
CA SER A 162 0.02 42.92 10.28
C SER A 162 0.99 43.85 9.60
N VAL A 163 0.47 44.84 8.89
CA VAL A 163 1.25 45.84 8.15
C VAL A 163 1.74 46.92 9.11
N SER A 164 0.92 47.30 10.09
CA SER A 164 1.27 48.23 11.18
C SER A 164 0.49 47.89 12.46
N SER A 165 0.51 48.77 13.48
CA SER A 165 -0.29 48.60 14.70
C SER A 165 -1.79 48.70 14.47
N ASP A 166 -2.24 49.35 13.41
CA ASP A 166 -3.65 49.64 13.13
C ASP A 166 -4.06 49.18 11.70
N ASP A 167 -3.24 48.35 11.05
CA ASP A 167 -3.52 47.77 9.72
C ASP A 167 -3.22 46.27 9.75
N HIS A 168 -4.29 45.50 9.89
CA HIS A 168 -4.31 44.04 9.81
C HIS A 168 -5.17 43.62 8.63
N ARG A 169 -4.70 42.59 7.90
CA ARG A 169 -5.38 42.07 6.71
C ARG A 169 -5.41 40.56 6.71
N LEU A 170 -6.53 40.01 6.26
CA LEU A 170 -6.68 38.59 5.94
C LEU A 170 -6.17 38.33 4.53
N LEU A 171 -5.19 37.44 4.42
CA LEU A 171 -4.60 37.01 3.16
C LEU A 171 -5.08 35.60 2.86
N VAL A 172 -5.75 35.40 1.73
CA VAL A 172 -6.24 34.10 1.27
C VAL A 172 -5.48 33.70 0.01
N THR A 173 -4.84 32.53 0.03
CA THR A 173 -4.01 32.02 -1.07
C THR A 173 -4.57 30.68 -1.53
N SER A 174 -4.71 30.49 -2.85
CA SER A 174 -5.11 29.19 -3.40
C SER A 174 -4.03 28.14 -3.14
N ASN A 175 -4.43 26.92 -2.74
CA ASN A 175 -3.49 25.81 -2.57
C ASN A 175 -3.09 25.18 -3.92
N LYS A 176 -3.82 25.52 -5.00
CA LYS A 176 -3.52 25.10 -6.37
C LYS A 176 -3.06 26.31 -7.19
N THR A 177 -2.14 26.07 -8.12
CA THR A 177 -1.83 27.03 -9.18
C THR A 177 -2.88 26.94 -10.30
N GLY A 178 -2.88 27.91 -11.21
CA GLY A 178 -3.72 27.90 -12.40
C GLY A 178 -4.69 29.08 -12.48
N ALA A 179 -5.23 29.30 -13.66
CA ALA A 179 -6.13 30.41 -13.99
C ALA A 179 -7.47 30.36 -13.23
N ALA A 180 -7.89 29.18 -12.76
CA ALA A 180 -9.11 29.02 -11.98
C ALA A 180 -9.09 29.81 -10.65
N GLY A 181 -7.91 30.01 -10.06
CA GLY A 181 -7.73 30.84 -8.86
C GLY A 181 -8.57 30.40 -7.65
N ILE A 182 -9.21 31.38 -7.01
CA ILE A 182 -10.10 31.26 -5.87
C ILE A 182 -11.50 31.70 -6.30
N ASN A 183 -12.48 30.81 -6.20
CA ASN A 183 -13.89 31.13 -6.39
C ASN A 183 -14.46 31.68 -5.07
N LEU A 184 -14.97 32.93 -5.08
CA LEU A 184 -15.59 33.57 -3.93
C LEU A 184 -17.06 33.87 -4.25
N ILE A 185 -17.97 33.37 -3.42
CA ILE A 185 -19.42 33.58 -3.62
C ILE A 185 -20.04 34.12 -2.34
N GLU A 186 -20.91 35.12 -2.49
CA GLU A 186 -21.71 35.67 -1.39
C GLU A 186 -22.89 34.71 -1.11
N ALA A 187 -22.96 34.14 0.10
CA ALA A 187 -23.94 33.12 0.42
C ALA A 187 -25.16 33.62 1.21
N GLY A 188 -25.12 34.87 1.67
CA GLY A 188 -26.21 35.54 2.40
C GLY A 188 -26.59 36.88 1.77
N SER A 189 -27.54 37.59 2.36
CA SER A 189 -28.00 38.91 1.89
C SER A 189 -27.14 40.08 2.40
N GLY A 190 -26.01 39.80 3.06
CA GLY A 190 -25.23 40.77 3.85
C GLY A 190 -24.09 41.48 3.10
N ASN A 191 -23.79 41.10 1.86
CA ASN A 191 -22.62 41.56 1.09
C ASN A 191 -21.30 41.45 1.87
N LEU A 192 -21.15 40.35 2.61
CA LEU A 192 -20.02 40.09 3.49
C LEU A 192 -18.66 40.14 2.76
N LEU A 193 -18.59 39.65 1.52
CA LEU A 193 -17.35 39.68 0.73
C LEU A 193 -16.93 41.11 0.35
N ASP A 194 -17.88 42.02 0.16
CA ASP A 194 -17.62 43.45 -0.07
C ASP A 194 -17.21 44.13 1.24
N GLN A 195 -17.86 43.80 2.37
CA GLN A 195 -17.50 44.31 3.70
C GLN A 195 -16.09 43.87 4.13
N LEU A 196 -15.70 42.63 3.83
CA LEU A 196 -14.33 42.15 4.01
C LEU A 196 -13.35 42.76 3.00
N GLY A 197 -13.85 43.42 1.96
CA GLY A 197 -13.07 44.06 0.93
C GLY A 197 -12.38 43.09 -0.01
N PHE A 198 -12.95 41.91 -0.28
CA PHE A 198 -12.47 41.01 -1.34
C PHE A 198 -13.12 41.32 -2.69
N THR A 199 -14.33 41.89 -2.68
CA THR A 199 -15.08 42.27 -3.89
C THR A 199 -15.32 43.78 -3.92
N ASN A 200 -15.79 44.31 -5.05
CA ASN A 200 -16.06 45.74 -5.24
C ASN A 200 -17.57 46.08 -5.26
N GLY A 201 -18.42 45.14 -4.84
CA GLY A 201 -19.88 45.27 -4.82
C GLY A 201 -20.56 45.21 -6.20
N ILE A 202 -19.82 45.07 -7.30
CA ILE A 202 -20.40 44.89 -8.65
C ILE A 202 -20.64 43.40 -8.89
N VAL A 203 -21.86 43.05 -9.31
CA VAL A 203 -22.21 41.70 -9.75
C VAL A 203 -22.19 41.65 -11.28
N SER A 204 -21.60 40.62 -11.84
CA SER A 204 -21.59 40.38 -13.29
C SER A 204 -21.97 38.94 -13.64
N ASN A 205 -22.22 38.71 -14.92
CA ASN A 205 -22.46 37.39 -15.46
C ASN A 205 -21.14 36.60 -15.50
N LYS A 206 -21.10 35.43 -14.88
CA LYS A 206 -19.86 34.64 -14.71
C LYS A 206 -19.49 33.85 -15.97
N HIS A 207 -20.31 32.87 -16.35
CA HIS A 207 -20.04 32.00 -17.50
C HIS A 207 -21.00 32.31 -18.66
N ILE A 208 -20.64 33.30 -19.47
CA ILE A 208 -21.43 33.71 -20.65
C ILE A 208 -21.24 32.70 -21.79
N ILE A 209 -22.35 32.17 -22.32
CA ILE A 209 -22.39 31.40 -23.56
C ILE A 209 -22.99 32.27 -24.69
N SER A 210 -22.94 31.80 -25.95
CA SER A 210 -23.26 32.60 -27.14
C SER A 210 -24.56 33.40 -27.08
N ASP A 211 -25.59 32.85 -26.45
CA ASP A 211 -26.95 33.38 -26.36
C ASP A 211 -27.52 33.27 -24.94
N GLY A 212 -26.67 33.10 -23.92
CA GLY A 212 -27.13 32.73 -22.58
C GLY A 212 -26.06 32.70 -21.49
N LEU A 213 -26.33 31.94 -20.44
CA LEU A 213 -25.44 31.73 -19.28
C LEU A 213 -25.39 30.26 -18.87
N GLU A 214 -24.27 29.83 -18.31
CA GLU A 214 -24.13 28.53 -17.65
C GLU A 214 -23.71 28.66 -16.18
N SER A 215 -24.05 27.64 -15.38
CA SER A 215 -23.73 27.58 -13.96
C SER A 215 -22.28 27.13 -13.72
N ASP A 216 -21.83 27.19 -12.47
CA ASP A 216 -20.68 26.39 -12.02
C ASP A 216 -20.99 24.87 -12.19
N THR A 217 -19.98 24.02 -12.07
CA THR A 217 -20.13 22.56 -12.15
C THR A 217 -20.60 21.94 -10.84
N PHE A 218 -21.52 20.98 -10.93
CA PHE A 218 -22.09 20.24 -9.80
C PHE A 218 -21.92 18.73 -9.99
N ALA A 219 -21.78 17.97 -8.90
CA ALA A 219 -21.57 16.53 -8.96
C ALA A 219 -22.81 15.75 -9.39
N SER A 220 -24.00 16.34 -9.27
CA SER A 220 -25.27 15.69 -9.59
C SER A 220 -26.28 16.66 -10.18
N ARG A 221 -27.04 16.18 -11.16
CA ARG A 221 -28.19 16.89 -11.75
C ARG A 221 -29.50 16.66 -11.00
N THR A 222 -29.59 15.64 -10.14
CA THR A 222 -30.84 15.24 -9.45
C THR A 222 -30.79 15.43 -7.94
N SER A 223 -29.62 15.58 -7.35
CA SER A 223 -29.48 15.92 -5.92
C SER A 223 -29.78 17.40 -5.71
N PHE A 224 -30.31 17.76 -4.54
CA PHE A 224 -30.52 19.16 -4.19
C PHE A 224 -29.21 19.95 -4.25
N VAL A 225 -29.28 21.17 -4.78
CA VAL A 225 -28.09 22.01 -5.01
C VAL A 225 -27.37 22.30 -3.71
N SER A 226 -28.09 22.49 -2.60
CA SER A 226 -27.53 22.73 -1.26
C SER A 226 -26.56 21.65 -0.78
N ASN A 227 -26.83 20.38 -1.10
CA ASN A 227 -26.00 19.24 -0.71
C ASN A 227 -24.60 19.33 -1.35
N ASN A 228 -24.47 20.02 -2.48
CA ASN A 228 -23.20 20.22 -3.17
C ASN A 228 -22.41 21.43 -2.62
N LEU A 229 -23.06 22.34 -1.87
CA LEU A 229 -22.49 23.63 -1.47
C LEU A 229 -22.19 23.75 0.04
N ASN A 230 -22.58 22.76 0.85
CA ASN A 230 -22.36 22.69 2.30
C ASN A 230 -22.71 24.01 3.03
N LEU A 231 -23.93 24.51 2.83
CA LEU A 231 -24.37 25.82 3.32
C LEU A 231 -25.30 25.70 4.54
N SER A 232 -25.10 26.57 5.54
CA SER A 232 -26.13 26.92 6.53
C SER A 232 -26.88 28.20 6.08
N GLY A 233 -28.10 28.44 6.56
CA GLY A 233 -28.85 29.68 6.32
C GLY A 233 -29.85 29.68 5.14
N ILE A 234 -30.26 30.87 4.68
CA ILE A 234 -31.32 31.01 3.65
C ILE A 234 -30.77 30.62 2.27
N GLN A 235 -31.35 29.57 1.71
CA GLN A 235 -30.99 28.98 0.41
C GLN A 235 -32.06 29.23 -0.67
N SER A 236 -33.04 30.07 -0.36
CA SER A 236 -34.14 30.44 -1.26
C SER A 236 -34.16 31.94 -1.56
N GLY A 237 -34.59 32.31 -2.76
CA GLY A 237 -34.63 33.70 -3.20
C GLY A 237 -35.50 33.89 -4.43
N THR A 238 -35.95 35.13 -4.60
CA THR A 238 -36.67 35.57 -5.79
C THR A 238 -35.65 35.99 -6.84
N VAL A 239 -35.77 35.49 -8.06
CA VAL A 239 -34.86 35.82 -9.15
C VAL A 239 -35.66 36.32 -10.35
N GLN A 240 -35.05 37.12 -11.22
CA GLN A 240 -35.59 37.42 -12.53
C GLN A 240 -34.72 36.83 -13.63
N ILE A 241 -35.34 36.04 -14.51
CA ILE A 241 -34.69 35.44 -15.66
C ILE A 241 -35.48 35.88 -16.89
N GLY A 242 -34.85 36.63 -17.80
CA GLY A 242 -35.53 37.10 -19.01
C GLY A 242 -36.77 37.99 -18.74
N GLY A 243 -36.77 38.68 -17.59
CA GLY A 243 -37.87 39.55 -17.15
C GLY A 243 -39.02 38.84 -16.42
N ALA A 244 -39.02 37.50 -16.33
CA ALA A 244 -39.96 36.74 -15.52
C ALA A 244 -39.42 36.52 -14.10
N THR A 245 -40.30 36.59 -13.10
CA THR A 245 -39.97 36.37 -11.69
C THR A 245 -40.13 34.90 -11.32
N LEU A 246 -39.09 34.28 -10.76
CA LEU A 246 -39.10 32.89 -10.25
C LEU A 246 -38.67 32.86 -8.79
N ASN A 247 -39.19 31.90 -8.03
CA ASN A 247 -38.69 31.59 -6.70
C ASN A 247 -37.87 30.31 -6.79
N LEU A 248 -36.58 30.41 -6.49
CA LEU A 248 -35.68 29.27 -6.46
C LEU A 248 -35.34 28.93 -5.01
N ASN A 249 -35.32 27.63 -4.70
CA ASN A 249 -34.96 27.12 -3.39
C ASN A 249 -33.93 25.98 -3.53
N LEU A 250 -32.65 26.31 -3.33
CA LEU A 250 -31.55 25.37 -3.51
C LEU A 250 -31.57 24.24 -2.46
N ALA A 251 -32.29 24.40 -1.35
CA ALA A 251 -32.45 23.38 -0.32
C ALA A 251 -33.31 22.20 -0.80
N THR A 252 -34.22 22.44 -1.74
CA THR A 252 -35.26 21.47 -2.13
C THR A 252 -35.32 21.25 -3.64
N GLN A 253 -34.48 21.95 -4.42
CA GLN A 253 -34.45 21.84 -5.87
C GLN A 253 -33.06 21.39 -6.34
N SER A 254 -33.05 20.44 -7.26
CA SER A 254 -31.89 20.01 -8.04
C SER A 254 -31.70 20.88 -9.28
N LEU A 255 -30.59 20.70 -10.00
CA LEU A 255 -30.40 21.37 -11.29
C LEU A 255 -31.51 21.02 -12.30
N SER A 256 -31.98 19.77 -12.28
CA SER A 256 -33.09 19.32 -13.12
C SER A 256 -34.37 20.07 -12.78
N ASP A 257 -34.71 20.18 -11.49
CA ASP A 257 -35.91 20.90 -11.03
C ASP A 257 -35.84 22.39 -11.38
N ILE A 258 -34.67 23.01 -11.26
CA ILE A 258 -34.46 24.41 -11.62
C ILE A 258 -34.61 24.61 -13.14
N SER A 259 -34.04 23.72 -13.95
CA SER A 259 -34.19 23.77 -15.42
C SER A 259 -35.66 23.64 -15.84
N GLU A 260 -36.41 22.73 -15.19
CA GLU A 260 -37.84 22.54 -15.44
C GLU A 260 -38.67 23.73 -14.98
N ALA A 261 -38.34 24.32 -13.82
CA ALA A 261 -39.01 25.53 -13.33
C ALA A 261 -38.86 26.72 -14.28
N ILE A 262 -37.67 26.90 -14.89
CA ILE A 262 -37.43 27.93 -15.90
C ILE A 262 -38.25 27.68 -17.16
N ASN A 263 -38.27 26.44 -17.67
CA ASN A 263 -39.02 26.09 -18.88
C ASN A 263 -40.55 26.17 -18.67
N THR A 264 -41.03 25.82 -17.47
CA THR A 264 -42.46 25.87 -17.12
C THR A 264 -42.97 27.30 -16.96
N ALA A 265 -42.07 28.26 -16.69
CA ALA A 265 -42.43 29.69 -16.64
C ALA A 265 -42.78 30.28 -18.03
N ASP A 266 -42.63 29.52 -19.13
CA ASP A 266 -42.99 29.89 -20.51
C ASP A 266 -42.49 31.27 -20.93
N ILE A 267 -41.21 31.53 -20.63
CA ILE A 267 -40.55 32.81 -20.89
C ILE A 267 -40.20 32.87 -22.37
N ALA A 268 -40.77 33.84 -23.09
CA ALA A 268 -40.63 33.94 -24.54
C ALA A 268 -39.15 33.94 -24.99
N GLY A 269 -38.76 32.89 -25.71
CA GLY A 269 -37.41 32.76 -26.29
C GLY A 269 -36.33 32.24 -25.32
N VAL A 270 -36.67 31.93 -24.07
CA VAL A 270 -35.73 31.41 -23.07
C VAL A 270 -35.93 29.90 -22.90
N THR A 271 -34.84 29.15 -22.84
CA THR A 271 -34.86 27.70 -22.54
C THR A 271 -33.76 27.33 -21.55
N ALA A 272 -34.01 26.35 -20.69
CA ALA A 272 -33.03 25.84 -19.74
C ALA A 272 -32.82 24.34 -19.89
N SER A 273 -31.59 23.86 -19.71
CA SER A 273 -31.25 22.44 -19.74
C SER A 273 -30.06 22.14 -18.84
N VAL A 274 -29.86 20.88 -18.48
CA VAL A 274 -28.68 20.44 -17.71
C VAL A 274 -27.73 19.67 -18.64
N GLN A 275 -26.52 20.18 -18.80
CA GLN A 275 -25.45 19.59 -19.61
C GLN A 275 -24.51 18.75 -18.75
N GLU A 276 -24.11 17.59 -19.24
CA GLU A 276 -23.07 16.74 -18.67
C GLU A 276 -21.68 17.17 -19.17
N VAL A 277 -20.70 17.26 -18.27
CA VAL A 277 -19.33 17.72 -18.53
C VAL A 277 -18.33 16.84 -17.79
N ASP A 278 -17.28 16.37 -18.47
CA ASP A 278 -16.16 15.68 -17.82
C ASP A 278 -15.14 16.71 -17.29
N VAL A 279 -14.85 16.66 -15.99
CA VAL A 279 -13.83 17.48 -15.33
C VAL A 279 -12.88 16.56 -14.57
N ASP A 280 -11.62 16.54 -14.97
CA ASP A 280 -10.57 15.71 -14.38
C ASP A 280 -10.92 14.19 -14.32
N GLY A 281 -11.67 13.68 -15.31
CA GLY A 281 -12.10 12.29 -15.40
C GLY A 281 -13.32 11.96 -14.54
N GLN A 282 -14.03 12.98 -14.04
CA GLN A 282 -15.28 12.83 -13.30
C GLN A 282 -16.45 13.46 -14.07
N THR A 283 -17.56 12.74 -14.14
CA THR A 283 -18.81 13.24 -14.70
C THR A 283 -19.41 14.29 -13.77
N THR A 284 -19.61 15.51 -14.29
CA THR A 284 -20.21 16.65 -13.59
C THR A 284 -21.30 17.27 -14.46
N TYR A 285 -22.07 18.21 -13.90
CA TYR A 285 -23.24 18.80 -14.55
C TYR A 285 -23.28 20.32 -14.43
N LYS A 286 -23.76 20.99 -15.48
CA LYS A 286 -24.02 22.45 -15.49
C LYS A 286 -25.45 22.75 -15.93
N LEU A 287 -26.11 23.71 -15.30
CA LEU A 287 -27.34 24.32 -15.79
C LEU A 287 -27.00 25.33 -16.89
N GLN A 288 -27.60 25.19 -18.07
CA GLN A 288 -27.47 26.14 -19.18
C GLN A 288 -28.81 26.83 -19.43
N ILE A 289 -28.79 28.16 -19.48
CA ILE A 289 -29.94 29.01 -19.79
C ILE A 289 -29.63 29.73 -21.10
N HIS A 290 -30.44 29.49 -22.13
CA HIS A 290 -30.34 30.12 -23.45
C HIS A 290 -31.43 31.17 -23.63
N GLY A 291 -31.21 32.14 -24.53
CA GLY A 291 -32.16 33.18 -24.91
C GLY A 291 -32.17 34.45 -24.05
N THR A 292 -31.42 34.49 -22.95
CA THR A 292 -31.28 35.68 -22.09
C THR A 292 -29.97 35.71 -21.32
N GLN A 293 -29.42 36.91 -21.14
CA GLN A 293 -28.31 37.20 -20.22
C GLN A 293 -28.73 38.21 -19.14
N SER A 294 -30.00 38.61 -19.12
CA SER A 294 -30.55 39.55 -18.14
C SER A 294 -31.06 38.78 -16.93
N LEU A 295 -30.23 38.73 -15.89
CA LEU A 295 -30.52 38.11 -14.61
C LEU A 295 -30.59 39.14 -13.49
N ILE A 296 -31.56 39.00 -12.59
CA ILE A 296 -31.61 39.71 -11.30
C ILE A 296 -31.73 38.66 -10.20
N ASP A 297 -31.03 38.87 -9.10
CA ASP A 297 -30.86 37.85 -8.06
C ASP A 297 -31.13 38.45 -6.67
N ASP A 298 -32.30 38.18 -6.10
CA ASP A 298 -32.58 38.54 -4.71
C ASP A 298 -32.08 37.41 -3.79
N ASN A 299 -31.15 37.75 -2.89
CA ASN A 299 -30.47 36.85 -1.94
C ASN A 299 -29.40 35.90 -2.54
N ASN A 300 -28.79 36.30 -3.65
CA ASN A 300 -27.56 35.69 -4.20
C ASN A 300 -27.73 34.20 -4.59
N VAL A 301 -28.93 33.77 -4.97
CA VAL A 301 -29.23 32.38 -5.37
C VAL A 301 -28.59 32.05 -6.73
N LEU A 302 -28.64 32.96 -7.70
CA LEU A 302 -27.98 32.79 -9.00
C LEU A 302 -26.46 32.87 -8.87
N GLN A 303 -25.94 33.64 -7.91
CA GLN A 303 -24.51 33.62 -7.57
C GLN A 303 -24.08 32.27 -6.96
N LYS A 304 -24.88 31.67 -6.07
CA LYS A 304 -24.63 30.32 -5.51
C LYS A 304 -24.66 29.23 -6.59
N LEU A 305 -25.45 29.42 -7.64
CA LEU A 305 -25.43 28.56 -8.83
C LEU A 305 -24.20 28.82 -9.72
N GLY A 306 -23.47 29.93 -9.52
CA GLY A 306 -22.35 30.31 -10.39
C GLY A 306 -22.79 30.90 -11.74
N LEU A 307 -24.05 31.31 -11.88
CA LEU A 307 -24.52 32.06 -13.06
C LEU A 307 -24.07 33.53 -13.00
N LEU A 308 -24.03 34.06 -11.78
CA LEU A 308 -23.53 35.40 -11.46
C LEU A 308 -22.28 35.29 -10.58
N GLU A 309 -21.43 36.31 -10.60
CA GLU A 309 -20.31 36.45 -9.67
C GLU A 309 -20.20 37.87 -9.12
N ALA A 310 -19.74 37.98 -7.88
CA ALA A 310 -19.32 39.25 -7.31
C ALA A 310 -17.89 39.54 -7.78
N ASN A 311 -17.71 40.67 -8.46
CA ASN A 311 -16.43 41.04 -9.05
C ASN A 311 -15.39 41.29 -7.94
N LYS A 312 -14.29 40.55 -8.00
CA LYS A 312 -13.13 40.78 -7.14
C LYS A 312 -12.63 42.21 -7.30
N ASP A 313 -12.27 42.85 -6.19
CA ASP A 313 -11.57 44.14 -6.28
C ASP A 313 -10.14 43.90 -6.78
N SER A 314 -9.82 44.38 -7.97
CA SER A 314 -8.48 44.22 -8.56
C SER A 314 -7.37 44.86 -7.71
N SER A 315 -7.69 45.82 -6.83
CA SER A 315 -6.72 46.40 -5.88
C SER A 315 -6.33 45.45 -4.74
N ARG A 316 -7.06 44.34 -4.61
CA ARG A 316 -6.94 43.34 -3.55
C ARG A 316 -6.31 42.03 -4.02
N VAL A 317 -6.18 41.86 -5.33
CA VAL A 317 -5.47 40.73 -5.93
C VAL A 317 -3.97 41.00 -5.85
N LEU A 318 -3.27 40.29 -4.95
CA LEU A 318 -1.82 40.42 -4.80
C LEU A 318 -1.05 39.61 -5.86
N GLN A 319 -1.61 38.47 -6.25
CA GLN A 319 -1.10 37.61 -7.31
C GLN A 319 -2.28 36.99 -8.04
N THR A 320 -2.29 37.04 -9.37
CA THR A 320 -3.29 36.33 -10.17
C THR A 320 -2.93 34.86 -10.30
N GLY A 321 -3.94 34.00 -10.25
CA GLY A 321 -3.80 32.61 -10.67
C GLY A 321 -3.60 32.59 -12.19
N GLN A 322 -2.59 31.87 -12.66
CA GLN A 322 -2.32 31.70 -14.08
C GLN A 322 -1.88 30.28 -14.36
N ASP A 323 -2.20 29.78 -15.56
CA ASP A 323 -1.73 28.47 -16.01
C ASP A 323 -0.27 28.52 -16.47
N ALA A 324 0.39 27.38 -16.40
CA ALA A 324 1.67 27.17 -17.06
C ALA A 324 1.46 27.07 -18.56
N GLN A 325 2.33 27.73 -19.32
CA GLN A 325 2.38 27.66 -20.78
C GLN A 325 3.77 27.25 -21.20
N PHE A 326 3.86 26.19 -21.99
CA PHE A 326 5.13 25.66 -22.47
C PHE A 326 4.92 24.90 -23.77
N LYS A 327 6.01 24.62 -24.47
CA LYS A 327 6.00 23.84 -25.70
C LYS A 327 6.72 22.53 -25.52
N VAL A 328 6.18 21.47 -26.12
CA VAL A 328 6.85 20.19 -26.31
C VAL A 328 6.98 19.94 -27.80
N ASN A 329 8.20 19.87 -28.33
CA ASN A 329 8.45 19.71 -29.76
C ASN A 329 7.68 20.74 -30.63
N ASN A 330 7.63 21.99 -30.16
CA ASN A 330 6.90 23.12 -30.79
C ASN A 330 5.37 22.98 -30.80
N ILE A 331 4.79 22.12 -29.96
CA ILE A 331 3.35 22.05 -29.70
C ILE A 331 3.06 22.82 -28.42
N ASP A 332 2.18 23.82 -28.49
CA ASP A 332 1.76 24.61 -27.33
C ASP A 332 0.90 23.79 -26.37
N ILE A 333 1.29 23.80 -25.09
CA ILE A 333 0.62 23.09 -24.01
C ILE A 333 0.30 24.08 -22.89
N THR A 334 -0.91 23.97 -22.34
CA THR A 334 -1.35 24.73 -21.16
C THR A 334 -1.80 23.78 -20.06
N ARG A 335 -1.35 24.04 -18.82
CA ARG A 335 -1.71 23.24 -17.64
C ARG A 335 -1.86 24.14 -16.42
N SER A 336 -2.79 23.81 -15.54
CA SER A 336 -2.98 24.53 -14.27
C SER A 336 -1.83 24.33 -13.27
N SER A 337 -1.00 23.30 -13.45
CA SER A 337 0.09 22.95 -12.54
C SER A 337 1.47 23.07 -13.18
N ASN A 338 2.48 23.37 -12.36
CA ASN A 338 3.89 23.28 -12.74
C ASN A 338 4.44 21.85 -12.70
N THR A 339 3.71 20.90 -12.11
CA THR A 339 4.01 19.47 -12.17
C THR A 339 3.05 18.83 -13.15
N VAL A 340 3.58 18.36 -14.28
CA VAL A 340 2.81 17.91 -15.44
C VAL A 340 3.19 16.47 -15.77
N SER A 341 2.24 15.54 -15.72
CA SER A 341 2.49 14.10 -15.91
C SER A 341 1.70 13.45 -17.05
N ASP A 342 0.92 14.24 -17.78
CA ASP A 342 -0.07 13.78 -18.75
C ASP A 342 0.26 14.16 -20.20
N VAL A 343 1.42 14.79 -20.44
CA VAL A 343 1.81 15.31 -21.76
C VAL A 343 2.72 14.34 -22.51
N ILE A 344 3.69 13.74 -21.82
CA ILE A 344 4.57 12.71 -22.35
C ILE A 344 4.30 11.45 -21.55
N ASN A 345 3.87 10.38 -22.23
CA ASN A 345 3.50 9.14 -21.55
C ASN A 345 4.66 8.62 -20.68
N GLY A 346 4.36 8.36 -19.40
CA GLY A 346 5.35 7.89 -18.43
C GLY A 346 6.38 8.95 -18.00
N VAL A 347 6.19 10.25 -18.26
CA VAL A 347 7.13 11.30 -17.83
C VAL A 347 6.42 12.37 -17.02
N THR A 348 7.05 12.79 -15.93
CA THR A 348 6.63 13.95 -15.14
C THR A 348 7.61 15.10 -15.36
N LEU A 349 7.10 16.23 -15.83
CA LEU A 349 7.81 17.49 -15.97
C LEU A 349 7.53 18.37 -14.76
N ASN A 350 8.57 19.01 -14.22
CA ASN A 350 8.49 19.99 -13.15
C ASN A 350 9.04 21.33 -13.67
N LEU A 351 8.14 22.24 -14.01
CA LEU A 351 8.41 23.56 -14.56
C LEU A 351 8.81 24.50 -13.41
N LYS A 352 10.03 25.04 -13.46
CA LYS A 352 10.61 25.82 -12.36
C LYS A 352 10.78 27.30 -12.69
N SER A 353 11.14 27.61 -13.93
CA SER A 353 11.26 28.99 -14.42
C SER A 353 11.04 29.06 -15.93
N THR A 354 10.81 30.26 -16.44
CA THR A 354 10.67 30.50 -17.89
C THR A 354 12.03 30.54 -18.57
N ASN A 355 12.14 30.10 -19.82
CA ASN A 355 13.29 30.35 -20.68
C ASN A 355 12.95 31.03 -22.02
N ALA A 356 11.67 31.27 -22.31
CA ALA A 356 11.27 31.89 -23.58
C ALA A 356 11.61 33.38 -23.71
N SER A 357 11.78 34.08 -22.57
CA SER A 357 12.13 35.50 -22.52
C SER A 357 13.61 35.75 -22.23
N THR A 358 14.40 34.68 -22.06
CA THR A 358 15.85 34.73 -21.85
C THR A 358 16.51 34.29 -23.15
N GLU A 359 17.73 34.74 -23.48
CA GLU A 359 18.46 34.23 -24.66
C GLU A 359 18.90 32.74 -24.50
N GLU A 360 18.26 32.00 -23.59
CA GLU A 360 18.55 30.62 -23.28
C GLU A 360 17.86 29.70 -24.29
N ALA A 361 18.58 28.70 -24.78
CA ALA A 361 18.01 27.72 -25.70
C ALA A 361 16.90 26.89 -25.01
N PRO A 362 15.93 26.34 -25.79
CA PRO A 362 15.03 25.31 -25.29
C PRO A 362 15.76 24.15 -24.64
N VAL A 363 15.16 23.56 -23.59
CA VAL A 363 15.76 22.44 -22.85
C VAL A 363 15.60 21.16 -23.68
N GLN A 364 16.73 20.52 -23.99
CA GLN A 364 16.74 19.19 -24.60
C GLN A 364 16.62 18.12 -23.52
N LEU A 365 15.43 17.54 -23.37
CA LEU A 365 15.16 16.39 -22.50
C LEU A 365 15.32 15.10 -23.29
N ARG A 366 16.15 14.17 -22.82
CA ARG A 366 16.31 12.83 -23.38
C ARG A 366 15.78 11.80 -22.39
N ILE A 367 15.10 10.79 -22.91
CA ILE A 367 14.72 9.57 -22.18
C ILE A 367 15.57 8.45 -22.76
N GLU A 368 16.39 7.83 -21.91
CA GLU A 368 17.38 6.83 -22.32
C GLU A 368 17.53 5.75 -21.25
N GLU A 369 18.20 4.66 -21.60
CA GLU A 369 18.51 3.58 -20.67
C GLU A 369 19.42 4.07 -19.54
N ASN A 370 19.17 3.62 -18.32
CA ASN A 370 19.95 4.01 -17.15
C ASN A 370 21.21 3.13 -17.02
N LEU A 371 22.19 3.39 -17.90
CA LEU A 371 23.46 2.66 -17.89
C LEU A 371 24.23 2.87 -16.58
N ASP A 372 24.01 3.99 -15.88
CA ASP A 372 24.71 4.31 -14.63
C ASP A 372 24.24 3.45 -13.46
N LEU A 373 22.96 3.05 -13.44
CA LEU A 373 22.46 2.06 -12.48
C LEU A 373 23.15 0.70 -12.68
N VAL A 374 23.34 0.27 -13.91
CA VAL A 374 24.03 -0.99 -14.21
C VAL A 374 25.50 -0.90 -13.80
N LYS A 375 26.21 0.16 -14.20
CA LYS A 375 27.63 0.38 -13.85
C LYS A 375 27.85 0.43 -12.34
N SER A 376 26.99 1.15 -11.62
CA SER A 376 27.07 1.23 -10.15
C SER A 376 26.76 -0.11 -9.50
N SER A 377 25.79 -0.87 -10.04
CA SER A 377 25.46 -2.21 -9.55
C SER A 377 26.61 -3.21 -9.74
N VAL A 378 27.28 -3.17 -10.89
CA VAL A 378 28.49 -3.97 -11.17
C VAL A 378 29.64 -3.56 -10.26
N SER A 379 29.84 -2.26 -10.06
CA SER A 379 30.91 -1.73 -9.19
C SER A 379 30.71 -2.16 -7.74
N ASP A 380 29.49 -2.07 -7.21
CA ASP A 380 29.16 -2.52 -5.86
C ASP A 380 29.36 -4.04 -5.72
N PHE A 381 28.97 -4.85 -6.71
CA PHE A 381 29.26 -6.28 -6.70
C PHE A 381 30.77 -6.58 -6.62
N VAL A 382 31.57 -5.91 -7.45
CA VAL A 382 33.04 -6.04 -7.43
C VAL A 382 33.60 -5.66 -6.06
N GLU A 383 33.11 -4.57 -5.45
CA GLU A 383 33.51 -4.13 -4.12
C GLU A 383 33.16 -5.16 -3.03
N LYS A 384 31.92 -5.68 -3.02
CA LYS A 384 31.49 -6.68 -2.03
C LYS A 384 32.27 -7.98 -2.18
N TYR A 385 32.51 -8.44 -3.40
CA TYR A 385 33.35 -9.59 -3.65
C TYR A 385 34.79 -9.36 -3.13
N ASN A 386 35.38 -8.21 -3.45
CA ASN A 386 36.74 -7.88 -3.01
C ASN A 386 36.84 -7.75 -1.48
N THR A 387 35.77 -7.28 -0.82
CA THR A 387 35.68 -7.23 0.64
C THR A 387 35.65 -8.64 1.25
N VAL A 388 34.84 -9.55 0.69
CA VAL A 388 34.81 -10.97 1.09
C VAL A 388 36.20 -11.60 0.89
N ARG A 389 36.83 -11.37 -0.28
CA ARG A 389 38.15 -11.90 -0.60
C ARG A 389 39.23 -11.36 0.35
N GLY A 390 39.19 -10.06 0.66
CA GLY A 390 40.09 -9.40 1.59
C GLY A 390 39.96 -9.95 3.01
N PHE A 391 38.72 -10.16 3.49
CA PHE A 391 38.49 -10.82 4.77
C PHE A 391 39.10 -12.22 4.80
N ILE A 392 38.80 -13.07 3.80
CA ILE A 392 39.36 -14.43 3.73
C ILE A 392 40.89 -14.39 3.71
N SER A 393 41.49 -13.52 2.88
CA SER A 393 42.94 -13.39 2.79
C SER A 393 43.56 -12.98 4.13
N SER A 394 42.95 -12.04 4.86
CA SER A 394 43.42 -11.61 6.19
C SER A 394 43.43 -12.73 7.23
N GLN A 395 42.56 -13.75 7.06
CA GLN A 395 42.52 -14.89 7.97
C GLN A 395 43.62 -15.92 7.70
N PHE A 396 44.21 -15.93 6.50
CA PHE A 396 45.23 -16.90 6.08
C PHE A 396 46.66 -16.35 6.03
N THR A 397 46.91 -15.17 6.60
CA THR A 397 48.27 -14.63 6.76
C THR A 397 48.95 -15.17 8.03
N TYR A 398 50.28 -15.34 7.96
CA TYR A 398 51.13 -15.69 9.10
C TYR A 398 52.31 -14.72 9.13
N ASP A 399 52.47 -14.03 10.25
CA ASP A 399 53.60 -13.13 10.51
C ASP A 399 54.69 -13.90 11.26
N ALA A 400 55.84 -14.09 10.63
CA ALA A 400 56.92 -14.91 11.17
C ALA A 400 57.69 -14.22 12.31
N GLU A 401 57.61 -12.90 12.46
CA GLU A 401 58.31 -12.14 13.49
C GLU A 401 57.50 -12.12 14.80
N THR A 402 56.20 -11.87 14.69
CA THR A 402 55.28 -11.82 15.83
C THR A 402 54.65 -13.18 16.13
N GLN A 403 54.88 -14.18 15.27
CA GLN A 403 54.23 -15.50 15.29
C GLN A 403 52.68 -15.42 15.27
N ALA A 404 52.14 -14.29 14.81
CA ALA A 404 50.71 -14.03 14.78
C ALA A 404 50.07 -14.59 13.49
N SER A 405 48.85 -15.09 13.60
CA SER A 405 48.04 -15.53 12.47
C SER A 405 46.62 -14.98 12.60
N GLY A 406 45.88 -14.97 11.49
CA GLY A 406 44.45 -14.68 11.52
C GLY A 406 43.71 -15.62 12.47
N LEU A 407 42.67 -15.13 13.14
CA LEU A 407 41.92 -15.88 14.14
C LEU A 407 41.33 -17.20 13.59
N LEU A 408 40.99 -17.21 12.29
CA LEU A 408 40.43 -18.34 11.57
C LEU A 408 41.46 -19.06 10.68
N PHE A 409 42.76 -18.91 10.96
CA PHE A 409 43.82 -19.56 10.20
C PHE A 409 43.62 -21.07 10.12
N GLY A 410 43.66 -21.61 8.90
CA GLY A 410 43.47 -23.04 8.64
C GLY A 410 42.01 -23.51 8.57
N ASP A 411 41.01 -22.64 8.74
CA ASP A 411 39.60 -23.05 8.66
C ASP A 411 39.20 -23.46 7.23
N SER A 412 38.71 -24.70 7.07
CA SER A 412 38.37 -25.25 5.76
C SER A 412 37.12 -24.63 5.13
N SER A 413 36.21 -24.06 5.93
CA SER A 413 34.97 -23.45 5.42
C SER A 413 35.25 -22.18 4.64
N LEU A 414 36.14 -21.32 5.12
CA LEU A 414 36.56 -20.11 4.40
C LEU A 414 37.21 -20.45 3.05
N ARG A 415 38.05 -21.49 3.02
CA ARG A 415 38.68 -21.99 1.78
C ARG A 415 37.66 -22.57 0.81
N SER A 416 36.66 -23.29 1.33
CA SER A 416 35.57 -23.85 0.52
C SER A 416 34.77 -22.74 -0.15
N VAL A 417 34.35 -21.72 0.62
CA VAL A 417 33.63 -20.55 0.09
C VAL A 417 34.46 -19.85 -1.00
N GLN A 418 35.74 -19.58 -0.73
CA GLN A 418 36.63 -18.96 -1.72
C GLN A 418 36.68 -19.76 -3.03
N THR A 419 36.87 -21.08 -2.94
CA THR A 419 37.04 -21.95 -4.12
C THR A 419 35.75 -22.04 -4.95
N GLN A 420 34.59 -22.09 -4.28
CA GLN A 420 33.30 -22.20 -4.97
C GLN A 420 32.93 -20.89 -5.67
N ILE A 421 33.11 -19.74 -5.02
CA ILE A 421 32.87 -18.43 -5.66
C ILE A 421 33.80 -18.24 -6.86
N GLN A 422 35.10 -18.56 -6.70
CA GLN A 422 36.07 -18.43 -7.80
C GLN A 422 35.73 -19.34 -9.00
N ARG A 423 35.16 -20.53 -8.76
CA ARG A 423 34.71 -21.42 -9.83
C ARG A 423 33.56 -20.81 -10.63
N VAL A 424 32.59 -20.19 -9.95
CA VAL A 424 31.48 -19.50 -10.63
C VAL A 424 32.03 -18.35 -11.47
N LEU A 425 32.85 -17.47 -10.88
CA LEU A 425 33.35 -16.26 -11.57
C LEU A 425 34.32 -16.51 -12.73
N SER A 426 34.94 -17.70 -12.80
CA SER A 426 35.85 -18.08 -13.89
C SER A 426 35.22 -19.01 -14.93
N GLY A 427 33.95 -19.38 -14.75
CA GLY A 427 33.21 -20.23 -15.66
C GLY A 427 32.79 -19.51 -16.95
N VAL A 428 32.44 -20.30 -17.96
CA VAL A 428 31.71 -19.84 -19.15
C VAL A 428 30.23 -20.14 -18.94
N ILE A 429 29.36 -19.18 -19.24
CA ILE A 429 27.92 -19.39 -19.13
C ILE A 429 27.45 -20.23 -20.32
N SER A 430 27.00 -21.45 -20.04
CA SER A 430 26.47 -22.34 -21.08
C SER A 430 25.06 -21.91 -21.48
N GLY A 431 24.79 -21.83 -22.78
CA GLY A 431 23.45 -21.52 -23.31
C GLY A 431 23.23 -20.08 -23.77
N LEU A 432 24.24 -19.21 -23.63
CA LEU A 432 24.24 -17.88 -24.24
C LEU A 432 24.67 -17.95 -25.71
N GLU A 433 24.02 -17.15 -26.54
CA GLU A 433 24.37 -16.95 -27.95
C GLU A 433 25.10 -15.60 -28.09
N GLY A 434 26.22 -15.56 -28.81
CA GLY A 434 27.01 -14.33 -29.03
C GLY A 434 28.42 -14.35 -28.43
N ASP A 435 29.09 -13.19 -28.47
CA ASP A 435 30.48 -13.01 -28.00
C ASP A 435 30.58 -12.73 -26.48
N PHE A 436 29.44 -12.62 -25.79
CA PHE A 436 29.31 -12.23 -24.38
C PHE A 436 28.92 -13.43 -23.48
N ASP A 437 29.83 -14.38 -23.26
CA ASP A 437 29.60 -15.60 -22.46
C ASP A 437 30.42 -15.68 -21.15
N THR A 438 31.24 -14.66 -20.88
CA THR A 438 32.16 -14.57 -19.73
C THR A 438 32.20 -13.17 -19.12
N LEU A 439 32.51 -13.04 -17.83
CA LEU A 439 32.74 -11.72 -17.19
C LEU A 439 33.85 -10.91 -17.89
N VAL A 440 34.85 -11.59 -18.45
CA VAL A 440 35.98 -10.94 -19.15
C VAL A 440 35.51 -10.25 -20.43
N SER A 441 34.52 -10.80 -21.14
CA SER A 441 33.96 -10.22 -22.37
C SER A 441 33.36 -8.82 -22.15
N ILE A 442 32.84 -8.55 -20.95
CA ILE A 442 32.28 -7.25 -20.54
C ILE A 442 33.26 -6.40 -19.70
N GLY A 443 34.54 -6.77 -19.68
CA GLY A 443 35.59 -5.98 -19.01
C GLY A 443 35.76 -6.24 -17.51
N ILE A 444 35.14 -7.27 -16.95
CA ILE A 444 35.36 -7.67 -15.55
C ILE A 444 36.42 -8.77 -15.50
N THR A 445 37.56 -8.47 -14.89
CA THR A 445 38.73 -9.36 -14.88
C THR A 445 39.17 -9.70 -13.45
N THR A 446 39.86 -10.84 -13.31
CA THR A 446 40.41 -11.30 -12.03
C THR A 446 41.93 -11.21 -12.06
N ASP A 447 42.54 -10.61 -11.03
CA ASP A 447 43.99 -10.51 -10.91
C ASP A 447 44.64 -11.79 -10.32
N ARG A 448 45.97 -11.78 -10.14
CA ARG A 448 46.71 -12.92 -9.55
C ARG A 448 46.38 -13.17 -8.07
N ALA A 449 45.87 -12.17 -7.35
CA ALA A 449 45.44 -12.31 -5.95
C ALA A 449 43.99 -12.82 -5.84
N GLY A 450 43.28 -12.92 -6.97
CA GLY A 450 41.88 -13.31 -7.05
C GLY A 450 40.92 -12.15 -6.79
N LEU A 451 41.38 -10.89 -6.88
CA LEU A 451 40.54 -9.69 -6.79
C LEU A 451 39.94 -9.36 -8.15
N LEU A 452 38.69 -8.89 -8.16
CA LEU A 452 38.01 -8.42 -9.36
C LEU A 452 38.36 -6.97 -9.66
N THR A 453 38.50 -6.66 -10.94
CA THR A 453 38.64 -5.29 -11.49
C THR A 453 37.67 -5.11 -12.65
N ALA A 454 36.87 -4.04 -12.61
CA ALA A 454 36.01 -3.64 -13.72
C ALA A 454 36.71 -2.57 -14.57
N ASP A 455 36.93 -2.87 -15.85
CA ASP A 455 37.33 -1.89 -16.86
C ASP A 455 36.10 -1.10 -17.29
N THR A 456 35.95 0.12 -16.74
CA THR A 456 34.79 0.97 -17.00
C THR A 456 34.65 1.36 -18.47
N THR A 457 35.76 1.41 -19.22
CA THR A 457 35.71 1.74 -20.66
C THR A 457 35.10 0.58 -21.44
N LYS A 458 35.58 -0.65 -21.19
CA LYS A 458 35.03 -1.85 -21.85
C LYS A 458 33.60 -2.15 -21.42
N LEU A 459 33.29 -1.97 -20.15
CA LEU A 459 31.93 -2.16 -19.64
C LEU A 459 30.96 -1.18 -20.31
N ASN A 460 31.34 0.10 -20.43
CA ASN A 460 30.52 1.09 -21.13
C ASN A 460 30.32 0.71 -22.60
N GLN A 461 31.38 0.29 -23.30
CA GLN A 461 31.30 -0.14 -24.70
C GLN A 461 30.37 -1.35 -24.87
N ALA A 462 30.40 -2.32 -23.96
CA ALA A 462 29.52 -3.48 -24.01
C ALA A 462 28.05 -3.09 -23.76
N LEU A 463 27.79 -2.24 -22.76
CA LEU A 463 26.45 -1.75 -22.44
C LEU A 463 25.84 -0.91 -23.57
N GLU A 464 26.63 -0.04 -24.21
CA GLU A 464 26.19 0.76 -25.35
C GLU A 464 25.96 -0.07 -26.61
N ALA A 465 26.64 -1.21 -26.74
CA ALA A 465 26.48 -2.09 -27.89
C ALA A 465 25.20 -2.92 -27.79
N ASP A 466 24.97 -3.58 -26.65
CA ASP A 466 23.79 -4.43 -26.41
C ASP A 466 23.59 -4.68 -24.91
N ILE A 467 22.76 -3.86 -24.26
CA ILE A 467 22.45 -4.00 -22.83
C ILE A 467 21.77 -5.33 -22.51
N ASP A 468 20.98 -5.88 -23.43
CA ASP A 468 20.24 -7.13 -23.22
C ASP A 468 21.19 -8.32 -23.19
N GLN A 469 22.21 -8.35 -24.05
CA GLN A 469 23.28 -9.35 -24.00
C GLN A 469 24.13 -9.21 -22.73
N VAL A 470 24.45 -7.98 -22.30
CA VAL A 470 25.15 -7.79 -21.02
C VAL A 470 24.29 -8.25 -19.85
N ALA A 471 22.98 -7.99 -19.88
CA ALA A 471 22.05 -8.46 -18.85
C ALA A 471 22.08 -9.99 -18.74
N GLU A 472 22.14 -10.71 -19.87
CA GLU A 472 22.17 -12.17 -19.88
C GLU A 472 23.41 -12.80 -19.23
N ILE A 473 24.51 -12.05 -19.15
CA ILE A 473 25.67 -12.48 -18.37
C ILE A 473 25.33 -12.56 -16.88
N PHE A 474 24.39 -11.77 -16.37
CA PHE A 474 24.06 -11.71 -14.95
C PHE A 474 22.77 -12.46 -14.60
N LEU A 475 21.74 -12.33 -15.44
CA LEU A 475 20.38 -12.80 -15.19
C LEU A 475 20.22 -14.32 -15.34
N GLY A 476 19.27 -14.89 -14.60
CA GLY A 476 18.68 -16.17 -14.98
C GLY A 476 17.52 -15.96 -15.97
N LYS A 477 17.59 -16.56 -17.16
CA LYS A 477 16.53 -16.48 -18.19
C LYS A 477 16.09 -17.86 -18.65
N GLY A 478 14.80 -18.00 -18.95
CA GLY A 478 14.25 -19.13 -19.69
C GLY A 478 13.81 -18.71 -21.09
N ARG A 479 14.17 -19.49 -22.10
CA ARG A 479 13.74 -19.31 -23.49
C ARG A 479 12.95 -20.53 -23.93
N SER A 480 11.82 -20.31 -24.60
CA SER A 480 11.11 -21.39 -25.27
C SER A 480 11.61 -21.58 -26.70
N THR A 481 11.64 -22.82 -27.16
CA THR A 481 11.87 -23.15 -28.57
C THR A 481 10.58 -23.23 -29.38
N ASP A 482 9.41 -23.10 -28.74
CA ASP A 482 8.08 -23.23 -29.35
C ASP A 482 7.20 -22.04 -28.95
N SER A 483 6.37 -21.53 -29.86
CA SER A 483 5.48 -20.38 -29.59
C SER A 483 4.31 -20.72 -28.68
N ASN A 484 3.91 -21.99 -28.62
CA ASN A 484 2.79 -22.46 -27.82
C ASN A 484 3.19 -22.78 -26.37
N ILE A 485 4.49 -22.94 -26.12
CA ILE A 485 5.04 -23.06 -24.77
C ILE A 485 5.73 -21.76 -24.41
N ARG A 486 5.34 -21.14 -23.30
CA ARG A 486 5.97 -19.93 -22.80
C ARG A 486 6.66 -20.22 -21.48
N PHE A 487 7.93 -19.82 -21.36
CA PHE A 487 8.60 -19.80 -20.06
C PHE A 487 7.94 -18.75 -19.15
N VAL A 488 7.61 -19.15 -17.91
CA VAL A 488 6.96 -18.26 -16.93
C VAL A 488 7.98 -17.85 -15.87
N ASN A 489 8.48 -18.80 -15.10
CA ASN A 489 9.50 -18.58 -14.09
C ASN A 489 10.20 -19.90 -13.72
N PHE A 490 11.20 -19.80 -12.85
CA PHE A 490 11.83 -20.92 -12.18
C PHE A 490 12.06 -20.56 -10.70
N THR A 491 12.39 -21.53 -9.86
CA THR A 491 12.77 -21.30 -8.46
C THR A 491 14.26 -21.56 -8.21
N GLU A 492 14.70 -21.41 -6.96
CA GLU A 492 16.06 -21.74 -6.51
C GLU A 492 16.40 -23.24 -6.63
N GLU A 493 15.39 -24.10 -6.80
CA GLU A 493 15.55 -25.55 -6.96
C GLU A 493 15.74 -25.97 -8.43
N THR A 494 15.28 -25.15 -9.37
CA THR A 494 15.43 -25.41 -10.81
C THR A 494 16.90 -25.33 -11.23
N LYS A 495 17.36 -26.22 -12.11
CA LYS A 495 18.74 -26.21 -12.63
C LYS A 495 18.85 -25.47 -13.97
N ALA A 496 20.06 -25.06 -14.35
CA ALA A 496 20.31 -24.60 -15.72
C ALA A 496 20.29 -25.81 -16.66
N GLY A 497 19.61 -25.70 -17.81
CA GLY A 497 19.49 -26.82 -18.74
C GLY A 497 18.48 -26.61 -19.86
N SER A 498 18.31 -27.65 -20.69
CA SER A 498 17.28 -27.71 -21.72
C SER A 498 16.26 -28.78 -21.33
N TYR A 499 15.00 -28.39 -21.25
CA TYR A 499 13.90 -29.19 -20.72
C TYR A 499 12.85 -29.42 -21.79
N ASN A 500 12.68 -30.65 -22.26
CA ASN A 500 11.63 -30.95 -23.24
C ASN A 500 10.26 -30.92 -22.57
N VAL A 501 9.29 -30.24 -23.15
CA VAL A 501 7.91 -30.18 -22.64
C VAL A 501 7.05 -31.14 -23.44
N ASN A 502 6.37 -32.05 -22.73
CA ASN A 502 5.39 -32.94 -23.34
C ASN A 502 4.03 -32.75 -22.68
N LEU A 503 2.99 -32.53 -23.47
CA LEU A 503 1.62 -32.37 -22.99
C LEU A 503 0.79 -33.63 -23.28
N THR A 504 0.07 -34.09 -22.27
CA THR A 504 -0.91 -35.18 -22.34
C THR A 504 -2.35 -34.67 -22.36
N ALA A 505 -2.60 -33.46 -21.88
CA ALA A 505 -3.87 -32.74 -22.02
C ALA A 505 -3.62 -31.24 -22.15
N ALA A 506 -4.40 -30.58 -22.99
CA ALA A 506 -4.45 -29.12 -23.06
C ALA A 506 -5.38 -28.58 -21.97
N ALA A 507 -5.18 -27.33 -21.55
CA ALA A 507 -6.12 -26.70 -20.63
C ALA A 507 -7.42 -26.34 -21.36
N GLU A 508 -8.55 -26.52 -20.70
CA GLU A 508 -9.88 -26.21 -21.24
C GLU A 508 -10.67 -25.31 -20.29
N GLN A 509 -11.59 -24.51 -20.84
CA GLN A 509 -12.55 -23.71 -20.08
C GLN A 509 -13.84 -24.51 -19.89
N ALA A 510 -14.49 -24.38 -18.74
CA ALA A 510 -15.85 -24.86 -18.58
C ALA A 510 -16.75 -24.24 -19.65
N THR A 511 -17.54 -25.05 -20.34
CA THR A 511 -18.41 -24.63 -21.44
C THR A 511 -19.76 -25.33 -21.37
N VAL A 512 -20.83 -24.54 -21.41
CA VAL A 512 -22.20 -25.04 -21.53
C VAL A 512 -22.84 -24.42 -22.76
N SER A 513 -23.38 -25.25 -23.65
CA SER A 513 -24.13 -24.79 -24.83
C SER A 513 -25.60 -25.17 -24.71
N GLY A 514 -26.49 -24.22 -24.98
CA GLY A 514 -27.91 -24.47 -25.09
C GLY A 514 -28.24 -25.21 -26.38
N ASN A 515 -29.10 -26.23 -26.30
CA ASN A 515 -29.49 -27.03 -27.47
C ASN A 515 -30.56 -26.36 -28.36
N GLY A 516 -30.96 -25.11 -28.06
CA GLY A 516 -32.01 -24.37 -28.75
C GLY A 516 -31.43 -23.34 -29.71
N ILE A 517 -31.93 -23.30 -30.96
CA ILE A 517 -31.62 -22.21 -31.90
C ILE A 517 -32.57 -21.05 -31.62
N ILE A 518 -32.04 -19.94 -31.13
CA ILE A 518 -32.75 -18.68 -30.94
C ILE A 518 -32.74 -17.93 -32.28
N ASN A 519 -33.93 -17.69 -32.81
CA ASN A 519 -34.07 -17.02 -34.10
C ASN A 519 -33.67 -15.53 -33.98
N SER A 520 -32.73 -15.09 -34.81
CA SER A 520 -32.21 -13.72 -34.80
C SER A 520 -33.24 -12.63 -35.14
N SER A 521 -34.43 -12.98 -35.62
CA SER A 521 -35.49 -12.03 -35.98
C SER A 521 -36.70 -12.05 -35.04
N SER A 522 -37.02 -13.20 -34.43
CA SER A 522 -38.18 -13.35 -33.54
C SER A 522 -37.82 -13.55 -32.07
N GLY A 523 -36.55 -13.80 -31.76
CA GLY A 523 -36.08 -14.02 -30.40
C GLY A 523 -36.71 -15.23 -29.71
N ILE A 524 -36.76 -15.16 -28.39
CA ILE A 524 -37.34 -16.18 -27.52
C ILE A 524 -38.86 -16.07 -27.41
N ASN A 525 -39.57 -17.18 -27.22
CA ASN A 525 -41.05 -17.22 -27.37
C ASN A 525 -41.83 -16.89 -26.08
N SER A 526 -41.14 -16.81 -24.95
CA SER A 526 -41.72 -16.57 -23.63
C SER A 526 -40.61 -16.19 -22.66
N ASP A 527 -40.97 -15.48 -21.59
CA ASP A 527 -40.04 -15.13 -20.52
C ASP A 527 -39.38 -16.37 -19.91
N GLU A 528 -38.09 -16.24 -19.64
CA GLU A 528 -37.20 -17.28 -19.13
C GLU A 528 -36.24 -16.67 -18.10
N ILE A 529 -36.03 -17.35 -16.97
CA ILE A 529 -35.04 -16.96 -15.98
C ILE A 529 -33.93 -18.00 -15.99
N LEU A 530 -32.70 -17.52 -16.22
CA LEU A 530 -31.50 -18.33 -16.10
C LEU A 530 -30.83 -18.04 -14.76
N THR A 531 -30.61 -19.08 -13.95
CA THR A 531 -29.86 -18.97 -12.70
C THR A 531 -28.47 -19.53 -12.93
N PHE A 532 -27.45 -18.71 -12.70
CA PHE A 532 -26.04 -19.05 -12.79
C PHE A 532 -25.47 -19.24 -11.39
N THR A 533 -24.56 -20.19 -11.25
CA THR A 533 -23.76 -20.37 -10.02
C THR A 533 -22.31 -20.56 -10.43
N ASP A 534 -21.44 -19.63 -10.03
CA ASP A 534 -20.00 -19.80 -10.18
C ASP A 534 -19.50 -20.77 -9.10
N LEU A 535 -18.79 -21.82 -9.49
CA LEU A 535 -18.40 -22.90 -8.57
C LEU A 535 -17.18 -22.54 -7.73
N GLY A 536 -16.33 -21.62 -8.21
CA GLY A 536 -15.17 -21.14 -7.47
C GLY A 536 -15.56 -20.25 -6.29
N SER A 537 -16.47 -19.30 -6.52
CA SER A 537 -16.95 -18.34 -5.52
C SER A 537 -18.24 -18.78 -4.79
N ASN A 538 -18.93 -19.79 -5.33
CA ASN A 538 -20.26 -20.22 -4.88
C ASN A 538 -21.31 -19.08 -4.89
N ARG A 539 -21.09 -18.06 -5.74
CA ARG A 539 -21.99 -16.91 -5.91
C ARG A 539 -23.00 -17.19 -7.03
N THR A 540 -24.18 -16.60 -6.92
CA THR A 540 -25.29 -16.82 -7.86
C THR A 540 -25.79 -15.54 -8.50
N ALA A 541 -26.32 -15.66 -9.72
CA ALA A 541 -26.95 -14.57 -10.45
C ALA A 541 -28.19 -15.10 -11.19
N GLU A 542 -29.23 -14.27 -11.27
CA GLU A 542 -30.42 -14.57 -12.05
C GLU A 542 -30.57 -13.55 -13.17
N VAL A 543 -30.76 -14.03 -14.40
CA VAL A 543 -30.97 -13.19 -15.58
C VAL A 543 -32.37 -13.44 -16.09
N LEU A 544 -33.20 -12.40 -16.09
CA LEU A 544 -34.51 -12.42 -16.75
C LEU A 544 -34.36 -12.12 -18.24
N LEU A 545 -34.79 -13.07 -19.06
CA LEU A 545 -34.93 -12.92 -20.50
C LEU A 545 -36.43 -12.80 -20.81
N SER A 546 -36.78 -11.81 -21.61
CA SER A 546 -38.16 -11.47 -21.97
C SER A 546 -38.53 -12.04 -23.33
N ALA A 547 -39.80 -12.42 -23.51
CA ALA A 547 -40.33 -12.83 -24.80
C ALA A 547 -40.01 -11.79 -25.90
N GLY A 548 -39.40 -12.25 -26.99
CA GLY A 548 -38.93 -11.42 -28.10
C GLY A 548 -37.43 -11.09 -28.05
N ASP A 549 -36.75 -11.28 -26.92
CA ASP A 549 -35.32 -11.00 -26.82
C ASP A 549 -34.53 -11.84 -27.85
N GLN A 550 -33.71 -11.17 -28.65
CA GLN A 550 -32.86 -11.80 -29.66
C GLN A 550 -31.57 -12.33 -29.04
N ILE A 551 -30.89 -13.26 -29.72
CA ILE A 551 -29.68 -13.91 -29.18
C ILE A 551 -28.60 -12.91 -28.75
N ASP A 552 -28.37 -11.84 -29.51
CA ASP A 552 -27.34 -10.84 -29.17
C ASP A 552 -27.78 -9.95 -27.98
N GLU A 553 -29.09 -9.72 -27.82
CA GLU A 553 -29.66 -9.03 -26.66
C GLU A 553 -29.55 -9.91 -25.41
N ILE A 554 -29.82 -11.22 -25.54
CA ILE A 554 -29.65 -12.21 -24.47
C ILE A 554 -28.20 -12.26 -24.02
N VAL A 555 -27.26 -12.37 -24.96
CA VAL A 555 -25.82 -12.32 -24.68
C VAL A 555 -25.46 -11.03 -23.93
N SER A 556 -25.97 -9.89 -24.38
CA SER A 556 -25.73 -8.60 -23.73
C SER A 556 -26.31 -8.53 -22.31
N LYS A 557 -27.53 -9.04 -22.09
CA LYS A 557 -28.17 -9.08 -20.76
C LYS A 557 -27.41 -9.98 -19.80
N ILE A 558 -27.03 -11.18 -20.25
CA ILE A 558 -26.25 -12.13 -19.43
C ILE A 558 -24.90 -11.50 -19.08
N ASN A 559 -24.15 -11.01 -20.06
CA ASN A 559 -22.84 -10.41 -19.79
C ASN A 559 -22.97 -9.16 -18.90
N SER A 560 -23.98 -8.31 -19.10
CA SER A 560 -24.20 -7.14 -18.23
C SER A 560 -24.48 -7.51 -16.77
N GLU A 561 -25.26 -8.56 -16.54
CA GLU A 561 -25.58 -9.02 -15.18
C GLU A 561 -24.39 -9.73 -14.53
N LEU A 562 -23.75 -10.66 -15.24
CA LEU A 562 -22.67 -11.48 -14.69
C LEU A 562 -21.41 -10.66 -14.43
N HIS A 563 -21.11 -9.62 -15.23
CA HIS A 563 -19.96 -8.75 -15.00
C HIS A 563 -20.23 -7.59 -14.01
N SER A 564 -21.44 -7.51 -13.47
CA SER A 564 -21.77 -6.50 -12.46
C SER A 564 -21.17 -6.83 -11.10
N ARG A 565 -20.76 -5.80 -10.37
CA ARG A 565 -20.45 -5.87 -8.94
C ARG A 565 -21.63 -5.29 -8.17
N ILE A 566 -22.13 -6.01 -7.18
CA ILE A 566 -23.30 -5.64 -6.39
C ILE A 566 -22.86 -5.31 -4.96
N SER A 567 -23.30 -4.16 -4.45
CA SER A 567 -23.12 -3.77 -3.05
C SER A 567 -24.04 -4.56 -2.12
N GLU A 568 -23.51 -4.95 -0.97
CA GLU A 568 -24.30 -5.58 0.09
C GLU A 568 -25.23 -4.55 0.76
N ILE A 569 -26.49 -4.93 0.98
CA ILE A 569 -27.49 -4.11 1.67
C ILE A 569 -28.10 -4.92 2.81
N HIS A 570 -28.10 -4.34 4.01
CA HIS A 570 -28.80 -4.85 5.18
C HIS A 570 -29.98 -3.95 5.48
N THR A 571 -31.15 -4.55 5.74
CA THR A 571 -32.36 -3.81 6.11
C THR A 571 -32.91 -4.36 7.42
N SER A 572 -33.31 -3.46 8.31
CA SER A 572 -33.93 -3.83 9.56
C SER A 572 -35.36 -4.31 9.36
N ASP A 573 -35.81 -5.26 10.19
CA ASP A 573 -37.17 -5.81 10.10
C ASP A 573 -38.23 -4.96 10.82
N VAL A 574 -37.81 -4.06 11.73
CA VAL A 574 -38.69 -3.11 12.41
C VAL A 574 -38.57 -1.71 11.79
N GLY A 575 -39.72 -1.15 11.43
CA GLY A 575 -39.87 0.24 11.00
C GLY A 575 -40.32 1.15 12.14
N ASN A 576 -39.67 2.30 12.30
CA ASN A 576 -40.00 3.29 13.31
C ASN A 576 -40.72 4.49 12.70
N PHE A 577 -41.72 5.01 13.41
CA PHE A 577 -42.58 6.10 12.95
C PHE A 577 -42.58 7.26 13.95
N ALA A 578 -42.74 8.47 13.46
CA ALA A 578 -42.94 9.65 14.29
C ALA A 578 -44.38 9.71 14.83
N ALA A 579 -44.62 10.51 15.87
CA ALA A 579 -45.97 10.70 16.45
C ALA A 579 -47.04 11.17 15.43
N SER A 580 -46.62 11.76 14.31
CA SER A 580 -47.48 12.14 13.18
C SER A 580 -47.98 10.95 12.35
N GLY A 581 -47.44 9.75 12.57
CA GLY A 581 -47.71 8.54 11.79
C GLY A 581 -46.86 8.39 10.52
N SER A 582 -45.95 9.34 10.24
CA SER A 582 -44.97 9.23 9.14
C SER A 582 -43.75 8.42 9.57
N ALA A 583 -43.04 7.78 8.64
CA ALA A 583 -41.74 7.16 8.92
C ALA A 583 -40.79 8.19 9.54
N ILE A 584 -39.95 7.77 10.49
CA ILE A 584 -38.92 8.67 11.03
C ILE A 584 -37.96 9.10 9.91
N THR A 585 -37.40 10.28 10.04
CA THR A 585 -36.42 10.85 9.11
C THR A 585 -35.12 11.13 9.84
N ARG A 586 -34.06 11.50 9.12
CA ARG A 586 -32.77 11.87 9.73
C ARG A 586 -32.94 13.02 10.74
N ASP A 587 -33.85 13.96 10.47
CA ASP A 587 -34.13 15.12 11.35
C ASP A 587 -35.00 14.79 12.58
N THR A 588 -35.57 13.58 12.65
CA THR A 588 -36.45 13.21 13.77
C THR A 588 -35.64 13.07 15.06
N THR A 589 -36.09 13.71 16.14
CA THR A 589 -35.48 13.50 17.47
C THR A 589 -35.94 12.17 18.06
N PHE A 590 -35.11 11.53 18.87
CA PHE A 590 -35.46 10.24 19.50
C PHE A 590 -36.71 10.33 20.39
N GLY A 591 -36.98 11.50 20.99
CA GLY A 591 -38.19 11.73 21.79
C GLY A 591 -39.48 11.77 20.97
N ASP A 592 -39.40 12.02 19.66
CA ASP A 592 -40.56 12.08 18.76
C ASP A 592 -40.91 10.73 18.12
N VAL A 593 -40.12 9.68 18.41
CA VAL A 593 -40.40 8.31 17.95
C VAL A 593 -41.64 7.80 18.67
N ALA A 594 -42.68 7.48 17.89
CA ALA A 594 -43.99 7.12 18.40
C ALA A 594 -43.92 5.85 19.25
N ASN A 595 -44.54 5.91 20.44
CA ASN A 595 -44.68 4.79 21.39
C ASN A 595 -43.36 4.22 21.92
N ALA A 596 -42.21 4.84 21.63
CA ALA A 596 -40.92 4.37 22.10
C ALA A 596 -40.58 4.83 23.54
N ASP A 597 -41.20 5.92 24.01
CA ASP A 597 -40.98 6.51 25.36
C ASP A 597 -39.49 6.66 25.73
N VAL A 598 -38.69 7.14 24.78
CA VAL A 598 -37.23 7.25 24.90
C VAL A 598 -36.86 8.33 25.92
N GLN A 599 -35.94 8.01 26.84
CA GLN A 599 -35.47 8.93 27.87
C GLN A 599 -34.02 9.36 27.61
N THR A 600 -33.66 10.56 28.09
CA THR A 600 -32.27 11.02 28.05
C THR A 600 -31.39 10.11 28.93
N GLY A 601 -30.31 9.59 28.36
CA GLY A 601 -29.41 8.64 29.01
C GLY A 601 -29.62 7.19 28.57
N ASP A 602 -30.69 6.87 27.83
CA ASP A 602 -30.87 5.57 27.19
C ASP A 602 -29.73 5.30 26.20
N THR A 603 -29.30 4.05 26.08
CA THR A 603 -28.18 3.68 25.21
C THR A 603 -28.54 2.69 24.11
N ILE A 604 -27.85 2.79 22.98
CA ILE A 604 -27.93 1.89 21.83
C ILE A 604 -26.54 1.31 21.59
N LYS A 605 -26.39 0.00 21.76
CA LYS A 605 -25.15 -0.70 21.43
C LYS A 605 -25.17 -1.08 19.95
N ILE A 606 -24.09 -0.73 19.26
CA ILE A 606 -23.86 -1.06 17.86
C ILE A 606 -22.69 -2.04 17.82
N ASN A 607 -22.89 -3.20 17.18
CA ASN A 607 -21.79 -4.07 16.80
C ASN A 607 -21.81 -4.18 15.28
N ALA A 608 -20.67 -4.02 14.64
CA ALA A 608 -20.56 -4.15 13.21
C ALA A 608 -19.29 -4.90 12.80
N THR A 609 -19.32 -5.48 11.62
CA THR A 609 -18.16 -6.01 10.89
C THR A 609 -18.12 -5.28 9.56
N SER A 610 -16.98 -4.70 9.19
CA SER A 610 -16.82 -4.01 7.90
C SER A 610 -16.71 -4.99 6.74
N HIS A 611 -16.69 -4.45 5.52
CA HIS A 611 -16.54 -5.17 4.26
C HIS A 611 -15.41 -6.22 4.28
N ASP A 612 -14.27 -5.86 4.90
CA ASP A 612 -13.05 -6.67 4.99
C ASP A 612 -12.99 -7.61 6.21
N GLY A 613 -14.08 -7.74 6.97
CA GLY A 613 -14.17 -8.64 8.12
C GLY A 613 -13.68 -8.06 9.46
N ARG A 614 -13.33 -6.77 9.54
CA ARG A 614 -12.93 -6.14 10.80
C ARG A 614 -14.14 -5.83 11.68
N SER A 615 -14.20 -6.45 12.86
CA SER A 615 -15.25 -6.19 13.84
C SER A 615 -14.98 -4.93 14.69
N VAL A 616 -16.03 -4.14 14.90
CA VAL A 616 -16.06 -2.90 15.69
C VAL A 616 -17.33 -2.83 16.53
N SER A 617 -17.27 -2.10 17.64
CA SER A 617 -18.44 -1.86 18.47
C SER A 617 -18.34 -0.51 19.16
N THR A 618 -19.49 0.12 19.37
CA THR A 618 -19.63 1.33 20.18
C THR A 618 -20.99 1.33 20.89
N THR A 619 -21.12 2.22 21.86
CA THR A 619 -22.40 2.51 22.51
C THR A 619 -22.73 3.97 22.26
N TYR A 620 -23.87 4.21 21.62
CA TYR A 620 -24.46 5.52 21.42
C TYR A 620 -25.37 5.87 22.60
N THR A 621 -25.27 7.08 23.15
CA THR A 621 -26.11 7.54 24.27
C THR A 621 -27.06 8.62 23.78
N ILE A 622 -28.35 8.43 24.00
CA ILE A 622 -29.40 9.34 23.55
C ILE A 622 -29.46 10.56 24.48
N THR A 623 -29.42 11.75 23.90
CA THR A 623 -29.62 13.03 24.61
C THR A 623 -30.89 13.73 24.15
N ALA A 624 -31.33 14.75 24.89
CA ALA A 624 -32.54 15.51 24.57
C ALA A 624 -32.52 16.23 23.21
N THR A 625 -31.34 16.45 22.63
CA THR A 625 -31.18 17.19 21.36
C THR A 625 -30.73 16.32 20.21
N ASN A 626 -30.38 15.07 20.44
CA ASN A 626 -29.89 14.22 19.37
C ASN A 626 -31.00 13.79 18.42
N THR A 627 -30.64 13.76 17.15
CA THR A 627 -31.50 13.32 16.05
C THR A 627 -31.13 11.90 15.61
N VAL A 628 -31.98 11.30 14.79
CA VAL A 628 -31.67 10.03 14.12
C VAL A 628 -30.43 10.18 13.24
N ASP A 629 -30.21 11.35 12.62
CA ASP A 629 -29.01 11.68 11.82
C ASP A 629 -27.71 11.43 12.61
N ASP A 630 -27.64 11.92 13.85
CA ASP A 630 -26.47 11.74 14.73
C ASP A 630 -26.15 10.26 14.96
N PHE A 631 -27.20 9.44 15.09
CA PHE A 631 -27.08 8.00 15.26
C PHE A 631 -26.63 7.30 13.96
N LEU A 632 -27.21 7.66 12.81
CA LEU A 632 -26.80 7.10 11.52
C LEU A 632 -25.33 7.42 11.22
N ASN A 633 -24.93 8.69 11.42
CA ASN A 633 -23.55 9.14 11.29
C ASN A 633 -22.61 8.42 12.27
N THR A 634 -23.09 8.04 13.46
CA THR A 634 -22.29 7.24 14.40
C THR A 634 -21.97 5.86 13.82
N ILE A 635 -22.92 5.21 13.15
CA ILE A 635 -22.71 3.91 12.48
C ILE A 635 -21.75 4.07 11.30
N GLU A 636 -21.93 5.10 10.45
CA GLU A 636 -21.05 5.38 9.31
C GLU A 636 -19.60 5.64 9.77
N ASN A 637 -19.41 6.51 10.76
CA ASN A 637 -18.09 6.83 11.30
C ASN A 637 -17.42 5.61 11.97
N LEU A 638 -18.19 4.76 12.66
CA LEU A 638 -17.67 3.52 13.27
C LEU A 638 -17.06 2.59 12.21
N LEU A 639 -17.60 2.62 11.00
CA LEU A 639 -17.17 1.85 9.83
C LEU A 639 -16.32 2.69 8.87
N ASN A 640 -15.68 3.77 9.33
CA ASN A 640 -14.81 4.65 8.52
C ASN A 640 -15.48 5.19 7.23
N ASN A 641 -16.80 5.36 7.24
CA ASN A 641 -17.62 5.75 6.09
C ASN A 641 -17.55 4.75 4.91
N GLU A 642 -17.24 3.48 5.17
CA GLU A 642 -17.32 2.40 4.18
C GLU A 642 -18.78 1.98 3.89
N VAL A 643 -19.74 2.44 4.70
CA VAL A 643 -21.18 2.23 4.51
C VAL A 643 -21.93 3.55 4.42
N SER A 644 -23.07 3.55 3.72
CA SER A 644 -24.11 4.58 3.87
C SER A 644 -25.27 4.01 4.66
N VAL A 645 -25.79 4.79 5.62
CA VAL A 645 -26.91 4.38 6.47
C VAL A 645 -28.09 5.32 6.26
N ALA A 646 -29.28 4.77 6.00
CA ALA A 646 -30.48 5.52 5.71
C ALA A 646 -31.70 4.94 6.44
N ILE A 647 -32.80 5.72 6.46
CA ILE A 647 -34.13 5.23 6.81
C ILE A 647 -34.97 5.14 5.53
N ASP A 648 -35.57 3.99 5.28
CA ASP A 648 -36.44 3.80 4.11
C ASP A 648 -37.86 4.39 4.32
N SER A 649 -38.70 4.33 3.30
CA SER A 649 -40.08 4.82 3.38
C SER A 649 -40.97 4.10 4.39
N GLY A 650 -40.54 2.92 4.87
CA GLY A 650 -41.20 2.15 5.92
C GLY A 650 -40.67 2.44 7.33
N GLY A 651 -39.74 3.39 7.48
CA GLY A 651 -39.12 3.70 8.76
C GLY A 651 -38.02 2.72 9.19
N ARG A 652 -37.58 1.84 8.29
CA ARG A 652 -36.58 0.79 8.58
C ARG A 652 -35.18 1.32 8.31
N LEU A 653 -34.23 0.85 9.11
CA LEU A 653 -32.82 1.14 8.90
C LEU A 653 -32.28 0.36 7.71
N VAL A 654 -31.57 1.04 6.82
CA VAL A 654 -30.90 0.46 5.66
C VAL A 654 -29.43 0.79 5.74
N VAL A 655 -28.56 -0.23 5.80
CA VAL A 655 -27.11 -0.09 5.75
C VAL A 655 -26.65 -0.63 4.40
N THR A 656 -26.00 0.19 3.59
CA THR A 656 -25.47 -0.18 2.28
C THR A 656 -23.96 -0.10 2.28
N ASP A 657 -23.29 -1.16 1.87
CA ASP A 657 -21.85 -1.16 1.62
C ASP A 657 -21.53 -0.26 0.42
N GLN A 658 -20.68 0.74 0.61
CA GLN A 658 -20.27 1.63 -0.48
C GLN A 658 -19.26 0.95 -1.43
N ILE A 659 -18.72 -0.21 -1.05
CA ILE A 659 -17.81 -1.02 -1.86
C ILE A 659 -18.58 -2.20 -2.44
N ALA A 660 -18.83 -2.16 -3.75
CA ALA A 660 -19.49 -3.26 -4.44
C ALA A 660 -18.60 -4.51 -4.52
N GLY A 661 -19.16 -5.69 -4.31
CA GLY A 661 -18.42 -6.96 -4.27
C GLY A 661 -18.88 -7.86 -3.14
N ASP A 662 -18.21 -9.01 -2.99
CA ASP A 662 -18.42 -9.87 -1.83
C ASP A 662 -18.06 -9.11 -0.54
N SER A 663 -18.90 -9.20 0.48
CA SER A 663 -18.79 -8.40 1.69
C SER A 663 -18.99 -9.27 2.93
N ASP A 664 -18.17 -9.04 3.97
CA ASP A 664 -18.38 -9.59 5.32
C ASP A 664 -19.21 -8.64 6.21
N LEU A 665 -19.90 -7.66 5.60
CA LEU A 665 -20.69 -6.67 6.31
C LEU A 665 -21.74 -7.36 7.21
N ALA A 666 -21.69 -7.03 8.49
CA ALA A 666 -22.72 -7.42 9.44
C ALA A 666 -22.94 -6.28 10.41
N VAL A 667 -24.20 -5.96 10.71
CA VAL A 667 -24.55 -4.91 11.69
C VAL A 667 -25.62 -5.43 12.63
N SER A 668 -25.42 -5.26 13.93
CA SER A 668 -26.43 -5.53 14.95
C SER A 668 -26.60 -4.31 15.86
N ILE A 669 -27.85 -4.05 16.20
CA ILE A 669 -28.27 -2.88 16.98
C ILE A 669 -29.09 -3.38 18.16
N GLU A 670 -28.67 -3.03 19.37
CA GLU A 670 -29.32 -3.40 20.62
C GLU A 670 -29.64 -2.13 21.41
N THR A 671 -30.93 -1.85 21.56
CA THR A 671 -31.47 -0.71 22.32
C THR A 671 -31.69 -1.13 23.78
N ASN A 672 -31.00 -0.51 24.72
CA ASN A 672 -31.02 -0.92 26.14
C ASN A 672 -32.19 -0.34 26.94
N ASN A 673 -32.73 0.82 26.52
CA ASN A 673 -33.93 1.45 27.10
C ASN A 673 -33.89 1.56 28.65
N GLU A 674 -32.77 2.01 29.22
CA GLU A 674 -32.53 2.06 30.67
C GLU A 674 -33.56 2.91 31.45
N GLY A 675 -34.18 3.88 30.79
CA GLY A 675 -35.27 4.71 31.29
C GLY A 675 -36.65 4.03 31.28
N GLY A 676 -36.76 2.78 30.81
CA GLY A 676 -38.01 2.01 30.77
C GLY A 676 -38.82 2.12 29.46
N GLY A 677 -38.23 2.73 28.42
CA GLY A 677 -38.83 2.83 27.08
C GLY A 677 -38.84 1.50 26.30
N SER A 678 -39.19 1.59 25.02
CA SER A 678 -39.37 0.42 24.13
C SER A 678 -38.87 0.64 22.70
N LEU A 679 -37.97 1.60 22.47
CA LEU A 679 -37.31 1.78 21.18
C LEU A 679 -36.69 0.46 20.72
N ASN A 680 -36.87 0.12 19.45
CA ASN A 680 -36.29 -1.08 18.85
C ASN A 680 -36.13 -0.90 17.33
N PHE A 681 -34.95 -1.22 16.80
CA PHE A 681 -34.71 -1.25 15.35
C PHE A 681 -34.85 -2.64 14.75
N GLY A 682 -34.98 -3.68 15.58
CA GLY A 682 -35.13 -5.06 15.13
C GLY A 682 -33.82 -5.67 14.62
N ALA A 683 -33.94 -6.80 13.92
CA ALA A 683 -32.81 -7.48 13.32
C ALA A 683 -32.50 -6.86 11.96
N LEU A 684 -31.23 -6.51 11.73
CA LEU A 684 -30.73 -6.21 10.39
C LEU A 684 -30.41 -7.51 9.68
N THR A 685 -30.98 -7.69 8.50
CA THR A 685 -30.78 -8.87 7.66
C THR A 685 -30.35 -8.43 6.26
N THR A 686 -29.51 -9.24 5.62
CA THR A 686 -29.06 -9.02 4.25
C THR A 686 -30.26 -9.05 3.30
N SER A 687 -30.64 -7.88 2.78
CA SER A 687 -31.71 -7.72 1.79
C SER A 687 -31.17 -7.73 0.36
N THR A 688 -29.88 -7.42 0.17
CA THR A 688 -29.12 -7.66 -1.06
C THR A 688 -27.75 -8.21 -0.68
N VAL A 689 -27.40 -9.37 -1.23
CA VAL A 689 -26.10 -10.00 -0.95
C VAL A 689 -25.03 -9.33 -1.80
N GLY A 690 -23.92 -8.94 -1.19
CA GLY A 690 -22.75 -8.42 -1.91
C GLY A 690 -22.19 -9.50 -2.83
N ARG A 691 -21.90 -9.13 -4.08
CA ARG A 691 -21.44 -10.07 -5.11
C ARG A 691 -20.39 -9.43 -6.00
N SER A 692 -19.25 -10.09 -6.12
CA SER A 692 -18.28 -9.80 -7.19
C SER A 692 -18.81 -10.23 -8.56
N GLN A 693 -18.14 -9.81 -9.64
CA GLN A 693 -18.49 -10.33 -10.98
C GLN A 693 -18.32 -11.86 -11.05
N LEU A 694 -19.17 -12.51 -11.82
CA LEU A 694 -19.06 -13.91 -12.19
C LEU A 694 -18.34 -14.01 -13.55
N TYR A 695 -17.23 -14.75 -13.60
CA TYR A 695 -16.32 -14.84 -14.75
C TYR A 695 -16.83 -15.78 -15.85
N ILE A 696 -18.08 -15.58 -16.28
CA ILE A 696 -18.77 -16.40 -17.27
C ILE A 696 -19.22 -15.50 -18.43
N ASN A 697 -18.78 -15.83 -19.64
CA ASN A 697 -19.15 -15.12 -20.86
C ASN A 697 -20.19 -15.87 -21.66
N ALA A 698 -21.24 -15.15 -22.05
CA ALA A 698 -22.20 -15.57 -23.07
C ALA A 698 -21.72 -15.15 -24.47
N SER A 699 -21.99 -16.01 -25.45
CA SER A 699 -21.72 -15.77 -26.86
C SER A 699 -22.78 -16.42 -27.75
N ASN A 700 -22.90 -15.90 -28.97
CA ASN A 700 -23.79 -16.42 -30.01
C ASN A 700 -23.01 -17.39 -30.91
N ASP A 701 -23.27 -18.69 -30.76
CA ASP A 701 -22.65 -19.75 -31.56
C ASP A 701 -23.66 -20.30 -32.59
N GLY A 702 -23.78 -19.60 -33.72
CA GLY A 702 -24.70 -20.00 -34.79
C GLY A 702 -26.18 -19.97 -34.40
N GLY A 703 -26.57 -19.03 -33.53
CA GLY A 703 -27.92 -18.90 -32.98
C GLY A 703 -28.16 -19.67 -31.69
N GLN A 704 -27.18 -20.43 -31.19
CA GLN A 704 -27.24 -21.07 -29.88
C GLN A 704 -26.54 -20.20 -28.83
N LEU A 705 -27.09 -20.19 -27.62
CA LEU A 705 -26.43 -19.58 -26.47
C LEU A 705 -25.27 -20.48 -26.02
N LYS A 706 -24.04 -19.97 -26.12
CA LYS A 706 -22.84 -20.62 -25.61
C LYS A 706 -22.29 -19.83 -24.43
N LEU A 707 -22.14 -20.51 -23.30
CA LEU A 707 -21.61 -19.99 -22.05
C LEU A 707 -20.22 -20.59 -21.84
N THR A 708 -19.24 -19.77 -21.52
CA THR A 708 -17.86 -20.20 -21.30
C THR A 708 -17.27 -19.45 -20.12
N HIS A 709 -16.63 -20.16 -19.19
CA HIS A 709 -15.88 -19.52 -18.11
C HIS A 709 -14.64 -18.83 -18.70
N GLU A 710 -14.29 -17.64 -18.23
CA GLU A 710 -13.10 -16.91 -18.69
C GLU A 710 -11.77 -17.63 -18.41
N ASN A 711 -11.71 -18.42 -17.34
CA ASN A 711 -10.49 -19.08 -16.89
C ASN A 711 -10.48 -20.55 -17.30
N HIS A 712 -9.28 -21.08 -17.48
CA HIS A 712 -9.05 -22.49 -17.79
C HIS A 712 -8.62 -23.21 -16.52
N GLY A 713 -8.98 -24.49 -16.39
CA GLY A 713 -8.56 -25.32 -15.27
C GLY A 713 -9.70 -25.89 -14.46
N SER A 714 -9.40 -26.92 -13.68
CA SER A 714 -10.42 -27.69 -12.95
C SER A 714 -11.04 -26.96 -11.76
N ASP A 715 -10.37 -25.92 -11.26
CA ASP A 715 -10.91 -25.03 -10.22
C ASP A 715 -11.97 -24.05 -10.76
N TYR A 716 -12.06 -23.89 -12.09
CA TYR A 716 -12.96 -22.94 -12.73
C TYR A 716 -14.12 -23.67 -13.40
N GLY A 717 -15.30 -23.54 -12.80
CA GLY A 717 -16.52 -24.16 -13.28
C GLY A 717 -17.75 -23.35 -12.95
N PHE A 718 -18.84 -23.63 -13.63
CA PHE A 718 -20.12 -22.98 -13.33
C PHE A 718 -21.28 -23.93 -13.55
N ARG A 719 -22.40 -23.58 -12.95
CA ARG A 719 -23.70 -24.22 -13.15
C ARG A 719 -24.66 -23.24 -13.77
N VAL A 720 -25.53 -23.74 -14.62
CA VAL A 720 -26.65 -22.98 -15.16
C VAL A 720 -27.91 -23.86 -15.17
N LEU A 721 -29.05 -23.25 -14.84
CA LEU A 721 -30.36 -23.86 -14.98
C LEU A 721 -31.36 -22.82 -15.45
N SER A 722 -32.37 -23.29 -16.17
CA SER A 722 -33.51 -22.49 -16.60
C SER A 722 -34.73 -22.84 -15.76
N ASN A 723 -35.62 -21.88 -15.54
CA ASN A 723 -36.97 -22.16 -15.04
C ASN A 723 -37.88 -22.83 -16.09
N ARG A 724 -37.39 -23.12 -17.31
CA ARG A 724 -38.11 -23.78 -18.42
C ARG A 724 -37.47 -25.12 -18.81
N SER A 725 -38.25 -26.04 -19.36
CA SER A 725 -37.78 -27.38 -19.75
C SER A 725 -36.81 -27.37 -20.94
N ILE A 726 -35.97 -28.40 -21.08
CA ILE A 726 -35.11 -28.62 -22.26
C ILE A 726 -36.00 -28.68 -23.52
N GLY A 727 -35.81 -27.75 -24.46
CA GLY A 727 -36.73 -27.44 -25.56
C GLY A 727 -37.47 -26.11 -25.43
N GLY A 728 -37.21 -25.36 -24.35
CA GLY A 728 -37.56 -23.96 -24.18
C GLY A 728 -36.68 -23.03 -25.04
N SER A 729 -36.86 -21.73 -24.81
CA SER A 729 -36.27 -20.62 -25.57
C SER A 729 -34.75 -20.69 -25.76
N THR A 730 -33.95 -20.70 -24.68
CA THR A 730 -32.47 -20.76 -24.77
C THR A 730 -31.91 -22.17 -24.97
N GLY A 731 -32.73 -23.20 -24.76
CA GLY A 731 -32.29 -24.60 -24.75
C GLY A 731 -31.58 -25.04 -23.46
N ILE A 732 -31.32 -24.14 -22.51
CA ILE A 732 -30.94 -24.48 -21.14
C ILE A 732 -32.22 -24.94 -20.42
N GLY A 733 -32.19 -26.10 -19.76
CA GLY A 733 -33.38 -26.70 -19.16
C GLY A 733 -33.48 -26.55 -17.66
N THR A 734 -34.54 -27.13 -17.09
CA THR A 734 -34.74 -27.24 -15.62
C THR A 734 -33.80 -28.23 -14.94
N THR A 735 -33.07 -29.05 -15.70
CA THR A 735 -32.03 -29.92 -15.16
C THR A 735 -30.76 -29.12 -15.07
N LEU A 736 -30.18 -29.06 -13.87
CA LEU A 736 -28.89 -28.44 -13.60
C LEU A 736 -27.83 -28.95 -14.59
N VAL A 737 -27.23 -28.03 -15.34
CA VAL A 737 -26.06 -28.33 -16.18
C VAL A 737 -24.86 -27.72 -15.48
N GLU A 738 -23.83 -28.53 -15.28
CA GLU A 738 -22.56 -28.10 -14.70
C GLU A 738 -21.41 -28.55 -15.60
N ASP A 739 -20.37 -27.72 -15.65
CA ASP A 739 -19.12 -28.07 -16.31
C ASP A 739 -17.93 -27.44 -15.57
N PHE A 740 -16.77 -28.07 -15.69
CA PHE A 740 -15.50 -27.59 -15.15
C PHE A 740 -14.48 -27.50 -16.27
N GLY A 741 -13.58 -26.53 -16.17
CA GLY A 741 -12.40 -26.52 -17.02
C GLY A 741 -11.52 -27.75 -16.76
N VAL A 742 -10.49 -27.90 -17.58
CA VAL A 742 -9.49 -28.96 -17.44
C VAL A 742 -8.13 -28.29 -17.32
N ASP A 743 -7.31 -28.76 -16.38
CA ASP A 743 -5.93 -28.29 -16.27
C ASP A 743 -5.07 -28.91 -17.37
N VAL A 744 -4.06 -28.17 -17.82
CA VAL A 744 -2.99 -28.72 -18.65
C VAL A 744 -2.35 -29.90 -17.91
N ALA A 745 -2.07 -31.00 -18.61
CA ALA A 745 -1.35 -32.13 -18.02
C ALA A 745 -0.16 -32.49 -18.89
N GLY A 746 0.95 -32.92 -18.27
CA GLY A 746 2.16 -33.24 -19.02
C GLY A 746 3.39 -33.59 -18.18
N THR A 747 4.53 -33.63 -18.83
CA THR A 747 5.86 -33.80 -18.22
C THR A 747 6.81 -32.70 -18.69
N ILE A 748 7.77 -32.36 -17.84
CA ILE A 748 8.90 -31.48 -18.17
C ILE A 748 10.16 -32.34 -18.02
N ASP A 749 10.96 -32.43 -19.08
CA ASP A 749 12.14 -33.29 -19.20
C ASP A 749 11.92 -34.76 -18.78
N GLY A 750 10.69 -35.25 -18.99
CA GLY A 750 10.26 -36.60 -18.61
C GLY A 750 9.90 -36.78 -17.13
N GLU A 751 10.07 -35.76 -16.29
CA GLU A 751 9.58 -35.71 -14.91
C GLU A 751 8.11 -35.23 -14.91
N VAL A 752 7.26 -35.82 -14.07
CA VAL A 752 5.84 -35.42 -13.95
C VAL A 752 5.76 -33.98 -13.44
N ALA A 753 4.80 -33.23 -13.98
CA ALA A 753 4.56 -31.85 -13.63
C ALA A 753 3.08 -31.63 -13.33
N THR A 754 2.78 -30.81 -12.33
CA THR A 754 1.43 -30.44 -11.90
C THR A 754 0.86 -29.35 -12.80
N GLY A 755 -0.34 -29.59 -13.29
CA GLY A 755 -1.15 -28.63 -14.03
C GLY A 755 -1.99 -27.74 -13.13
N GLU A 756 -2.08 -26.47 -13.47
CA GLU A 756 -3.01 -25.51 -12.87
C GLU A 756 -3.45 -24.52 -13.97
N GLY A 757 -4.68 -24.70 -14.47
CA GLY A 757 -5.17 -24.04 -15.66
C GLY A 757 -4.24 -24.27 -16.84
N ARG A 758 -3.66 -23.19 -17.37
CA ARG A 758 -2.68 -23.24 -18.48
C ARG A 758 -1.23 -23.43 -18.03
N TYR A 759 -0.97 -23.49 -16.74
CA TYR A 759 0.38 -23.57 -16.20
C TYR A 759 0.76 -25.00 -15.87
N LEU A 760 1.96 -25.39 -16.29
CA LEU A 760 2.56 -26.67 -15.96
C LEU A 760 3.82 -26.39 -15.13
N THR A 761 3.86 -26.93 -13.92
CA THR A 761 4.94 -26.68 -12.95
C THR A 761 5.61 -28.00 -12.58
N GLY A 762 6.94 -28.07 -12.69
CA GLY A 762 7.67 -29.25 -12.24
C GLY A 762 7.54 -29.45 -10.73
N ASP A 763 7.20 -30.67 -10.32
CA ASP A 763 6.81 -31.01 -8.95
C ASP A 763 7.98 -30.89 -7.96
N SER A 764 7.64 -30.63 -6.69
CA SER A 764 8.63 -30.60 -5.62
C SER A 764 9.30 -31.97 -5.45
N GLY A 765 10.63 -31.97 -5.37
CA GLY A 765 11.45 -33.18 -5.29
C GLY A 765 11.86 -33.75 -6.65
N ASN A 766 11.41 -33.18 -7.76
CA ASN A 766 11.96 -33.48 -9.08
C ASN A 766 13.45 -33.14 -9.12
N THR A 767 14.24 -33.94 -9.84
CA THR A 767 15.69 -33.81 -9.82
C THR A 767 16.16 -32.57 -10.58
N ASN A 768 15.49 -32.21 -11.67
CA ASN A 768 15.92 -31.11 -12.54
C ASN A 768 14.84 -30.04 -12.72
N THR A 769 13.56 -30.41 -12.67
CA THR A 769 12.46 -29.50 -13.02
C THR A 769 11.75 -28.87 -11.83
N ASP A 770 12.17 -29.13 -10.59
CA ASP A 770 11.49 -28.59 -9.39
C ASP A 770 11.38 -27.06 -9.50
N GLY A 771 10.13 -26.57 -9.45
CA GLY A 771 9.79 -25.15 -9.52
C GLY A 771 9.94 -24.50 -10.90
N LEU A 772 10.28 -25.25 -11.96
CA LEU A 772 10.23 -24.76 -13.33
C LEU A 772 8.78 -24.67 -13.78
N ARG A 773 8.32 -23.46 -14.10
CA ARG A 773 6.94 -23.21 -14.56
C ARG A 773 6.91 -22.75 -16.00
N VAL A 774 6.02 -23.38 -16.77
CA VAL A 774 5.74 -23.03 -18.16
C VAL A 774 4.24 -22.80 -18.33
N GLN A 775 3.88 -22.00 -19.32
CA GLN A 775 2.49 -21.81 -19.75
C GLN A 775 2.31 -22.49 -21.10
N ALA A 776 1.31 -23.36 -21.20
CA ALA A 776 0.90 -23.98 -22.45
C ALA A 776 -0.31 -23.24 -23.03
N ASN A 777 -0.15 -22.75 -24.26
CA ASN A 777 -1.18 -22.07 -25.04
C ASN A 777 -1.53 -22.92 -26.26
N LEU A 778 -2.14 -24.07 -26.02
CA LEU A 778 -2.73 -24.92 -27.06
C LEU A 778 -4.16 -25.25 -26.68
N THR A 779 -5.01 -25.38 -27.69
CA THR A 779 -6.32 -26.03 -27.59
C THR A 779 -6.19 -27.55 -27.65
N ALA A 780 -7.23 -28.27 -27.18
CA ALA A 780 -7.27 -29.73 -27.30
C ALA A 780 -7.19 -30.21 -28.76
N GLU A 781 -7.80 -29.47 -29.70
CA GLU A 781 -7.74 -29.76 -31.14
C GLU A 781 -6.31 -29.62 -31.69
N GLU A 782 -5.61 -28.54 -31.34
CA GLU A 782 -4.22 -28.33 -31.74
C GLU A 782 -3.29 -29.40 -31.17
N LEU A 783 -3.45 -29.76 -29.89
CA LEU A 783 -2.65 -30.82 -29.26
C LEU A 783 -2.90 -32.18 -29.94
N SER A 784 -4.15 -32.48 -30.32
CA SER A 784 -4.48 -33.72 -31.03
C SER A 784 -3.82 -33.81 -32.41
N THR A 785 -3.61 -32.66 -33.06
CA THR A 785 -3.00 -32.57 -34.39
C THR A 785 -1.47 -32.56 -34.34
N GLN A 786 -0.90 -31.85 -33.36
CA GLN A 786 0.55 -31.65 -33.21
C GLN A 786 1.24 -32.79 -32.44
N GLY A 787 0.48 -33.54 -31.62
CA GLY A 787 0.99 -34.61 -30.77
C GLY A 787 1.60 -34.10 -29.47
N SER A 788 2.00 -35.02 -28.57
CA SER A 788 2.39 -34.64 -27.20
C SER A 788 3.69 -33.84 -27.07
N ALA A 789 4.59 -33.84 -28.05
CA ALA A 789 5.87 -33.13 -27.94
C ALA A 789 5.72 -31.66 -28.37
N GLN A 790 6.00 -30.72 -27.46
CA GLN A 790 5.64 -29.29 -27.59
C GLN A 790 6.84 -28.34 -27.59
N GLY A 791 8.05 -28.87 -27.81
CA GLY A 791 9.30 -28.11 -27.79
C GLY A 791 10.05 -28.20 -26.45
N ALA A 792 10.95 -27.26 -26.19
CA ALA A 792 11.79 -27.25 -25.01
C ALA A 792 11.94 -25.85 -24.40
N ILE A 793 12.14 -25.80 -23.09
CA ILE A 793 12.60 -24.61 -22.37
C ILE A 793 14.09 -24.72 -22.14
N ARG A 794 14.85 -23.70 -22.54
CA ARG A 794 16.27 -23.54 -22.21
C ARG A 794 16.41 -22.52 -21.09
N THR A 795 16.81 -22.96 -19.90
CA THR A 795 17.19 -22.06 -18.81
C THR A 795 18.70 -21.82 -18.83
N THR A 796 19.08 -20.56 -18.72
CA THR A 796 20.47 -20.12 -18.62
C THR A 796 20.61 -19.30 -17.34
N PHE A 797 21.59 -19.61 -16.51
CA PHE A 797 21.85 -18.88 -15.27
C PHE A 797 23.12 -18.06 -15.43
N GLY A 798 22.98 -16.74 -15.45
CA GLY A 798 24.10 -15.81 -15.43
C GLY A 798 24.89 -15.85 -14.11
N PHE A 799 26.01 -15.14 -14.06
CA PHE A 799 26.90 -15.14 -12.89
C PHE A 799 26.20 -14.64 -11.63
N ALA A 800 25.35 -13.61 -11.73
CA ALA A 800 24.70 -13.06 -10.56
C ALA A 800 23.68 -14.04 -9.96
N GLU A 801 22.91 -14.72 -10.81
CA GLU A 801 22.02 -15.81 -10.42
C GLU A 801 22.79 -16.98 -9.78
N GLN A 802 23.91 -17.41 -10.40
CA GLN A 802 24.73 -18.50 -9.86
C GLN A 802 25.39 -18.14 -8.52
N VAL A 803 25.86 -16.90 -8.37
CA VAL A 803 26.44 -16.43 -7.11
C VAL A 803 25.36 -16.36 -6.04
N ASP A 804 24.16 -15.87 -6.34
CA ASP A 804 23.05 -15.78 -5.39
C ASP A 804 22.71 -17.16 -4.81
N ARG A 805 22.42 -18.14 -5.67
CA ARG A 805 22.16 -19.54 -5.29
C ARG A 805 23.30 -20.14 -4.46
N LEU A 806 24.54 -19.81 -4.82
CA LEU A 806 25.70 -20.27 -4.05
C LEU A 806 25.71 -19.64 -2.65
N MET A 807 25.39 -18.35 -2.52
CA MET A 807 25.32 -17.67 -1.22
C MET A 807 24.19 -18.22 -0.37
N ASP A 808 23.04 -18.55 -0.96
CA ASP A 808 21.93 -19.24 -0.26
C ASP A 808 22.39 -20.57 0.34
N SER A 809 23.14 -21.38 -0.41
CA SER A 809 23.70 -22.64 0.11
C SER A 809 24.64 -22.45 1.33
N PHE A 810 25.21 -21.27 1.50
CA PHE A 810 26.07 -20.92 2.63
C PHE A 810 25.30 -20.33 3.80
N LEU A 811 24.31 -19.49 3.52
CA LEU A 811 23.58 -18.68 4.48
C LEU A 811 22.28 -19.31 4.96
N ASP A 812 21.77 -20.34 4.27
CA ASP A 812 20.50 -20.98 4.60
C ASP A 812 20.39 -21.25 6.12
N SER A 813 19.23 -20.91 6.67
CA SER A 813 19.00 -20.85 8.10
C SER A 813 19.06 -22.24 8.76
N VAL A 814 18.77 -23.29 7.99
CA VAL A 814 18.70 -24.67 8.46
C VAL A 814 19.99 -25.42 8.11
N ASN A 815 20.30 -25.46 6.82
CA ASN A 815 21.30 -26.26 6.12
C ASN A 815 22.48 -25.46 5.55
N GLY A 816 22.55 -24.14 5.77
CA GLY A 816 23.66 -23.31 5.31
C GLY A 816 25.00 -23.76 5.88
N SER A 817 26.03 -23.90 5.04
CA SER A 817 27.33 -24.39 5.49
C SER A 817 28.00 -23.49 6.54
N LEU A 818 27.85 -22.17 6.41
CA LEU A 818 28.38 -21.20 7.37
C LEU A 818 27.47 -21.08 8.60
N THR A 819 26.15 -21.17 8.39
CA THR A 819 25.17 -21.23 9.49
C THR A 819 25.44 -22.41 10.42
N ARG A 820 25.74 -23.60 9.86
CA ARG A 820 26.17 -24.77 10.66
C ARG A 820 27.47 -24.51 11.43
N ARG A 821 28.43 -23.78 10.86
CA ARG A 821 29.68 -23.43 11.54
C ARG A 821 29.44 -22.52 12.74
N VAL A 822 28.59 -21.50 12.61
CA VAL A 822 28.16 -20.63 13.72
C VAL A 822 27.40 -21.41 14.80
N LYS A 823 26.50 -22.33 14.40
CA LYS A 823 25.80 -23.24 15.33
C LYS A 823 26.78 -24.13 16.09
N SER A 824 27.82 -24.66 15.43
CA SER A 824 28.86 -25.46 16.07
C SER A 824 29.60 -24.69 17.17
N PHE A 825 30.02 -23.45 16.91
CA PHE A 825 30.67 -22.63 17.95
C PHE A 825 29.72 -22.27 19.09
N THR A 826 28.45 -22.00 18.78
CA THR A 826 27.43 -21.74 19.81
C THR A 826 27.24 -22.96 20.72
N ASN A 827 27.27 -24.17 20.16
CA ASN A 827 27.18 -25.39 20.95
C ASN A 827 28.46 -25.65 21.76
N GLU A 828 29.64 -25.33 21.22
CA GLU A 828 30.90 -25.45 21.97
C GLU A 828 30.95 -24.47 23.15
N ASP A 829 30.55 -23.22 22.94
CA ASP A 829 30.44 -22.18 23.98
C ASP A 829 29.51 -22.64 25.12
N LYS A 830 28.30 -23.11 24.79
CA LYS A 830 27.37 -23.68 25.78
C LYS A 830 27.98 -24.85 26.57
N ARG A 831 28.72 -25.75 25.91
CA ARG A 831 29.37 -26.88 26.59
C ARG A 831 30.47 -26.41 27.55
N ILE A 832 31.26 -25.41 27.15
CA ILE A 832 32.31 -24.83 27.99
C ILE A 832 31.69 -24.11 29.19
N GLN A 833 30.63 -23.33 28.97
CA GLN A 833 29.89 -22.66 30.04
C GLN A 833 29.37 -23.68 31.07
N SER A 834 28.70 -24.74 30.62
CA SER A 834 28.25 -25.79 31.55
C SER A 834 29.40 -26.54 32.23
N GLN A 835 30.61 -26.58 31.64
CA GLN A 835 31.80 -27.12 32.31
C GLN A 835 32.31 -26.19 33.42
N ILE A 836 32.33 -24.87 33.17
CA ILE A 836 32.70 -23.85 34.14
C ILE A 836 31.76 -23.92 35.34
N GLU A 837 30.44 -23.87 35.11
CA GLU A 837 29.42 -23.93 36.17
C GLU A 837 29.58 -25.17 37.07
N ARG A 838 29.88 -26.33 36.47
CA ARG A 838 30.13 -27.57 37.25
C ARG A 838 31.40 -27.50 38.09
N ILE A 839 32.46 -26.83 37.61
CA ILE A 839 33.71 -26.69 38.36
C ILE A 839 33.54 -25.64 39.46
N GLU A 840 32.81 -24.55 39.21
CA GLU A 840 32.47 -23.52 40.21
C GLU A 840 31.71 -24.13 41.40
N LEU A 841 30.66 -24.93 41.14
CA LEU A 841 29.93 -25.65 42.19
C LEU A 841 30.84 -26.56 43.02
N ARG A 842 31.85 -27.19 42.38
CA ARG A 842 32.82 -28.02 43.09
C ARG A 842 33.81 -27.16 43.88
N LEU A 843 34.20 -25.99 43.39
CA LEU A 843 35.09 -25.06 44.08
C LEU A 843 34.47 -24.55 45.38
N GLU A 844 33.17 -24.26 45.40
CA GLU A 844 32.46 -23.87 46.63
C GLU A 844 32.58 -24.95 47.72
N GLN A 845 32.43 -26.22 47.35
CA GLN A 845 32.59 -27.35 48.28
C GLN A 845 34.04 -27.51 48.76
N VAL A 846 35.00 -27.29 47.86
CA VAL A 846 36.43 -27.34 48.18
C VAL A 846 36.82 -26.20 49.12
N GLU A 847 36.33 -24.98 48.89
CA GLU A 847 36.53 -23.82 49.75
C GLU A 847 35.96 -24.07 51.15
N PHE A 848 34.74 -24.59 51.24
CA PHE A 848 34.12 -24.99 52.51
C PHE A 848 34.96 -26.03 53.26
N ARG A 849 35.49 -27.03 52.54
CA ARG A 849 36.37 -28.05 53.11
C ARG A 849 37.68 -27.44 53.63
N TYR A 850 38.31 -26.54 52.88
CA TYR A 850 39.52 -25.85 53.32
C TYR A 850 39.26 -25.00 54.56
N LYS A 851 38.20 -24.17 54.58
CA LYS A 851 37.80 -23.38 55.76
C LYS A 851 37.63 -24.27 57.00
N ASN A 852 36.94 -25.40 56.89
CA ASN A 852 36.78 -26.33 58.01
C ASN A 852 38.07 -27.00 58.47
N MET A 853 38.97 -27.35 57.53
CA MET A 853 40.26 -27.96 57.86
C MET A 853 41.17 -26.97 58.60
N PHE A 854 41.23 -25.72 58.16
CA PHE A 854 41.99 -24.66 58.82
C PHE A 854 41.38 -24.31 60.20
N LEU A 855 40.05 -24.27 60.33
CA LEU A 855 39.36 -24.10 61.62
C LEU A 855 39.70 -25.23 62.61
N ALA A 856 39.70 -26.49 62.15
CA ALA A 856 40.07 -27.63 63.00
C ALA A 856 41.54 -27.56 63.44
N MET A 857 42.42 -27.12 62.55
CA MET A 857 43.84 -26.92 62.82
C MET A 857 44.08 -25.77 63.80
N GLU A 858 43.37 -24.64 63.67
CA GLU A 858 43.43 -23.54 64.65
C GLU A 858 42.97 -23.98 66.04
N ARG A 859 41.90 -24.76 66.14
CA ARG A 859 41.45 -25.34 67.42
C ARG A 859 42.50 -26.26 68.01
N ALA A 860 43.12 -27.12 67.20
CA ALA A 860 44.20 -27.99 67.65
C ALA A 860 45.41 -27.17 68.15
N ILE A 861 45.83 -26.14 67.41
CA ILE A 861 46.94 -25.25 67.79
C ILE A 861 46.61 -24.46 69.05
N SER A 862 45.38 -23.94 69.19
CA SER A 862 44.93 -23.25 70.41
C SER A 862 44.92 -24.19 71.61
N GLN A 863 44.52 -25.45 71.43
CA GLN A 863 44.53 -26.47 72.47
C GLN A 863 45.97 -26.90 72.82
N PHE A 864 46.88 -26.96 71.84
CA PHE A 864 48.30 -27.18 72.06
C PHE A 864 48.97 -26.01 72.79
N ASN A 865 48.64 -24.76 72.42
CA ASN A 865 49.17 -23.56 73.08
C ASN A 865 48.64 -23.42 74.52
N SER A 866 47.39 -23.79 74.79
CA SER A 866 46.83 -23.81 76.15
C SER A 866 47.43 -24.94 76.99
N GLN A 867 47.64 -26.14 76.43
CA GLN A 867 48.38 -27.22 77.07
C GLN A 867 49.85 -26.85 77.31
N GLY A 868 50.52 -26.20 76.36
CA GLY A 868 51.89 -25.72 76.49
C GLY A 868 52.02 -24.64 77.57
N SER A 869 51.05 -23.72 77.66
CA SER A 869 50.97 -22.71 78.73
C SER A 869 50.68 -23.36 80.09
N PHE A 870 49.81 -24.38 80.13
CA PHE A 870 49.53 -25.17 81.32
C PHE A 870 50.76 -25.94 81.79
N LEU A 871 51.44 -26.66 80.90
CA LEU A 871 52.71 -27.34 81.16
C LEU A 871 53.81 -26.37 81.58
N SER A 872 53.91 -25.19 80.96
CA SER A 872 54.86 -24.16 81.37
C SER A 872 54.55 -23.61 82.76
N ASN A 873 53.27 -23.40 83.10
CA ASN A 873 52.85 -23.03 84.46
C ASN A 873 53.13 -24.16 85.46
N GLN A 874 52.93 -25.41 85.08
CA GLN A 874 53.15 -26.58 85.93
C GLN A 874 54.65 -26.87 86.13
N LEU A 875 55.48 -26.65 85.11
CA LEU A 875 56.94 -26.65 85.20
C LEU A 875 57.44 -25.50 86.08
N SER A 876 56.86 -24.30 86.00
CA SER A 876 57.17 -23.21 86.95
C SER A 876 56.78 -23.58 88.40
N ILE A 877 55.66 -24.28 88.59
CA ILE A 877 55.22 -24.78 89.92
C ILE A 877 56.13 -25.92 90.41
N MET A 878 56.58 -26.82 89.53
CA MET A 878 57.51 -27.92 89.87
C MET A 878 58.92 -27.42 90.13
N ASN A 879 59.37 -26.36 89.44
CA ASN A 879 60.65 -25.70 89.73
C ASN A 879 60.64 -25.05 91.12
N ASN A 880 59.47 -24.63 91.62
CA ASN A 880 59.30 -24.16 92.99
C ASN A 880 59.10 -25.28 94.03
N SER A 881 58.86 -26.54 93.63
CA SER A 881 58.59 -27.66 94.55
C SER A 881 59.74 -28.69 94.68
N GLN A 882 60.87 -28.50 94.02
CA GLN A 882 62.04 -29.40 94.07
C GLN A 882 63.31 -28.79 94.69
N TRP A 883 63.19 -27.83 95.60
CA TRP A 883 64.30 -27.41 96.48
C TRP A 883 63.93 -27.56 97.98
N GLY A 884 63.28 -28.69 98.32
CA GLY A 884 62.94 -29.05 99.70
C GLY A 884 63.07 -30.54 99.99
N GLN A 885 64.29 -31.10 99.98
CA GLN A 885 64.82 -32.03 101.01
C GLN A 885 66.23 -32.57 100.67
N LYS A 886 67.23 -31.97 101.33
CA LYS A 886 68.47 -32.48 101.98
C LYS A 886 69.31 -31.23 102.27
N SER A 887 69.60 -30.82 103.51
CA SER A 887 69.68 -31.52 104.80
C SER A 887 68.53 -31.24 105.76
#